data_AF-A0AAI8BH18-F1
#
_entry.id   AF-A0AAI8BH18-F1
#
_cell.length_a   1.000
_cell.length_b   1.000
_cell.length_c   1.000
_cell.angle_alpha   90.00
_cell.angle_beta   90.00
_cell.angle_gamma   90.00
#
_symmetry.space_group_name_H-M   'P 1'
#
loop_
_entity.id
_entity.type
_entity.pdbx_description
1 polymer ?
#
loop_
_entity_poly.entity_id
_entity_poly.type
_entity_poly.pdbx_seq_one_letter_code
_entity_poly.pdbx_strand_id
1 'polypeptide(L)'
;MIAVKDITDLNIQDIISQLTSEVINGDTTSSSAKFACEINSYIINYKLLNINLINTQLKNTKILYRKGLISKLDYEKYKRYCVICRLKNNIDEFILYFSTNYKDSQSLKIAIKELQNSCSSSLILELPHDYIRKIDVLLTSIDSAIQRSSDLNKTIIKQLNKLKSSLSRYIGYNNVLQKQEITINIKPINKNFELEDISFVSTRNKQYFKHNSLTLKNPHIEKLEVCENIYGINGWLTFDLAYINNHKDFNFLLSPNQPILFDIQINDSFNFYKKESKKDHHKRTTRFMAIGFNSNSIDIHENFEYSIYSYTKNVSSGVKKIKIQFHDPLKALWTKHKPSYIALNKSLDDIFKENFFFDNLVSLDTNKSNNLKIRIPQAFISTVNRNFYDFFIQQLEQNKCYLKYFCDKKSGKVSYHVVDQVDNDLQRNIVNSDEDLKDKLSPYDISCFKKQILISNKSNFYVKEKNICPDVTLTTQKKEDRKISDTLIKPFSSILKDNLQSVEYIQSNNDDIQEIITTGFEILLTSRNTLPFLDTEITLSKLDNDQNYLLGATDIKSLYISQRKLLFKRSKYCSKQLYENLHNFHYKSDSESDVYEKIAFTKYPSLTHDNLITYKIKNYSNLTPEYPKYKSFSNFYINGRVTIGENVNNDSKKAYKFFKNYKPEESSIAEFQENGEKGTSAILNSKADILYAIEIAKEMLSDKSSDKPIIYLPLKVNINSANNQFIPLRNDDIILIEMQSFTKGEIIELISNSAISTKKAQQQLLQRQLLGSKENCEMAYTQTSDSETFSLTQVNEDCENSFLINDKKGIFLRYKSKGN
;
A
#
# COMPACT_ATOMS: atom_id res chain seq x y z
N MET A 1 -24.98 -61.08 28.33
CA MET A 1 -24.91 -59.87 27.49
C MET A 1 -23.95 -58.92 28.21
N ILE A 2 -22.69 -58.89 27.77
CA ILE A 2 -21.63 -58.09 28.41
C ILE A 2 -21.90 -56.63 28.08
N ALA A 3 -22.11 -55.79 29.09
CA ALA A 3 -22.22 -54.34 28.91
C ALA A 3 -20.80 -53.72 28.87
N VAL A 4 -20.63 -52.52 28.32
CA VAL A 4 -19.36 -51.75 28.37
C VAL A 4 -18.75 -51.68 29.79
N LYS A 5 -19.58 -51.74 30.84
CA LYS A 5 -19.15 -51.75 32.26
C LYS A 5 -18.45 -53.05 32.70
N ASP A 6 -18.65 -54.14 31.98
CA ASP A 6 -18.11 -55.47 32.28
C ASP A 6 -16.78 -55.75 31.53
N ILE A 7 -16.40 -54.85 30.62
CA ILE A 7 -15.10 -54.87 29.93
C ILE A 7 -14.07 -54.16 30.81
N THR A 8 -12.93 -54.81 31.02
CA THR A 8 -11.78 -54.28 31.78
C THR A 8 -10.49 -54.51 30.99
N ASP A 9 -9.43 -53.80 31.34
CA ASP A 9 -8.12 -53.97 30.69
C ASP A 9 -7.55 -55.40 30.86
N LEU A 10 -8.01 -56.13 31.89
CA LEU A 10 -7.59 -57.52 32.16
C LEU A 10 -8.29 -58.56 31.27
N ASN A 11 -9.55 -58.34 30.88
CA ASN A 11 -10.35 -59.33 30.14
C ASN A 11 -10.54 -58.99 28.65
N ILE A 12 -10.14 -57.79 28.20
CA ILE A 12 -10.40 -57.34 26.83
C ILE A 12 -9.75 -58.20 25.75
N GLN A 13 -8.58 -58.78 26.04
CA GLN A 13 -7.88 -59.65 25.10
C GLN A 13 -8.64 -60.97 24.87
N ASP A 14 -9.19 -61.55 25.94
CA ASP A 14 -9.99 -62.77 25.87
C ASP A 14 -11.32 -62.50 25.16
N ILE A 15 -11.95 -61.36 25.46
CA ILE A 15 -13.20 -60.91 24.84
C ILE A 15 -13.04 -60.71 23.32
N ILE A 16 -11.96 -60.05 22.88
CA ILE A 16 -11.69 -59.88 21.44
C ILE A 16 -11.43 -61.23 20.78
N SER A 17 -10.76 -62.16 21.47
CA SER A 17 -10.46 -63.49 20.95
C SER A 17 -11.71 -64.36 20.80
N GLN A 18 -12.66 -64.27 21.74
CA GLN A 18 -13.98 -64.88 21.64
C GLN A 18 -14.75 -64.36 20.42
N LEU A 19 -14.84 -63.03 20.27
CA LEU A 19 -15.49 -62.42 19.11
C LEU A 19 -14.79 -62.81 17.79
N THR A 20 -13.46 -62.90 17.78
CA THR A 20 -12.70 -63.32 16.59
C THR A 20 -13.07 -64.74 16.18
N SER A 21 -13.23 -65.64 17.15
CA SER A 21 -13.61 -67.04 16.92
C SER A 21 -15.03 -67.14 16.35
N GLU A 22 -16.00 -66.39 16.90
CA GLU A 22 -17.36 -66.30 16.36
C GLU A 22 -17.39 -65.76 14.91
N VAL A 23 -16.57 -64.74 14.63
CA VAL A 23 -16.48 -64.13 13.30
C VAL A 23 -15.88 -65.09 12.26
N ILE A 24 -14.90 -65.90 12.66
CA ILE A 24 -14.23 -66.89 11.80
C ILE A 24 -15.16 -68.09 11.52
N ASN A 25 -15.87 -68.58 12.53
CA ASN A 25 -16.74 -69.75 12.41
C ASN A 25 -18.03 -69.47 11.61
N GLY A 26 -18.34 -68.21 11.33
CA GLY A 26 -19.46 -67.81 10.47
C GLY A 26 -20.75 -67.50 11.21
N ASP A 27 -20.82 -67.76 12.52
CA ASP A 27 -21.98 -67.59 13.42
C ASP A 27 -22.30 -66.13 13.79
N THR A 28 -22.05 -65.19 12.87
CA THR A 28 -22.20 -63.76 13.12
C THR A 28 -23.68 -63.36 13.18
N THR A 29 -24.14 -62.95 14.36
CA THR A 29 -25.51 -62.50 14.63
C THR A 29 -25.58 -61.00 14.93
N SER A 30 -26.79 -60.44 15.07
CA SER A 30 -26.98 -59.06 15.52
C SER A 30 -26.42 -58.80 16.93
N SER A 31 -26.35 -59.82 17.79
CA SER A 31 -25.69 -59.75 19.11
C SER A 31 -24.18 -59.61 18.99
N SER A 32 -23.52 -60.34 18.07
CA SER A 32 -22.07 -60.18 17.82
C SER A 32 -21.73 -58.78 17.30
N ALA A 33 -22.62 -58.18 16.50
CA ALA A 33 -22.47 -56.79 16.04
C ALA A 33 -22.62 -55.76 17.17
N LYS A 34 -23.63 -55.90 18.03
CA LYS A 34 -23.79 -55.05 19.22
C LYS A 34 -22.59 -55.18 20.16
N PHE A 35 -22.11 -56.40 20.36
CA PHE A 35 -20.94 -56.68 21.18
C PHE A 35 -19.65 -56.06 20.61
N ALA A 36 -19.44 -56.14 19.30
CA ALA A 36 -18.33 -55.47 18.63
C ALA A 36 -18.39 -53.94 18.79
N CYS A 37 -19.57 -53.33 18.72
CA CYS A 37 -19.76 -51.89 18.94
C CYS A 37 -19.46 -51.47 20.40
N GLU A 38 -19.79 -52.30 21.38
CA GLU A 38 -19.48 -52.06 22.80
C GLU A 38 -17.96 -52.17 23.07
N ILE A 39 -17.29 -53.18 22.51
CA ILE A 39 -15.82 -53.31 22.55
C ILE A 39 -15.16 -52.09 21.86
N ASN A 40 -15.65 -51.68 20.69
CA ASN A 40 -15.14 -50.50 19.98
C ASN A 40 -15.29 -49.23 20.83
N SER A 41 -16.43 -49.07 21.50
CA SER A 41 -16.71 -47.94 22.38
C SER A 41 -15.81 -47.94 23.61
N TYR A 42 -15.57 -49.10 24.23
CA TYR A 42 -14.63 -49.25 25.34
C TYR A 42 -13.20 -48.86 24.90
N ILE A 43 -12.70 -49.44 23.81
CA ILE A 43 -11.35 -49.17 23.29
C ILE A 43 -11.15 -47.67 23.01
N ILE A 44 -12.14 -47.01 22.41
CA ILE A 44 -12.10 -45.58 22.12
C ILE A 44 -12.13 -44.75 23.42
N ASN A 45 -13.05 -45.03 24.34
CA ASN A 45 -13.27 -44.22 25.55
C ASN A 45 -12.10 -44.34 26.53
N TYR A 46 -11.55 -45.54 26.70
CA TYR A 46 -10.43 -45.83 27.60
C TYR A 46 -9.06 -45.65 26.94
N LYS A 47 -9.01 -45.24 25.66
CA LYS A 47 -7.78 -44.89 24.92
C LYS A 47 -6.70 -45.97 24.95
N LEU A 48 -7.10 -47.24 24.80
CA LEU A 48 -6.14 -48.36 24.76
C LEU A 48 -5.13 -48.19 23.63
N LEU A 49 -3.87 -48.52 23.91
CA LEU A 49 -2.72 -48.33 23.01
C LEU A 49 -2.18 -49.62 22.38
N ASN A 50 -2.66 -50.81 22.77
CA ASN A 50 -2.17 -52.07 22.22
C ASN A 50 -2.64 -52.27 20.76
N ILE A 51 -1.72 -52.06 19.82
CA ILE A 51 -1.99 -52.07 18.36
C ILE A 51 -2.43 -53.43 17.85
N ASN A 52 -1.90 -54.51 18.41
CA ASN A 52 -2.27 -55.86 17.99
C ASN A 52 -3.75 -56.12 18.31
N LEU A 53 -4.20 -55.76 19.51
CA LEU A 53 -5.61 -55.85 19.90
C LEU A 53 -6.50 -54.95 19.03
N ILE A 54 -6.11 -53.69 18.81
CA ILE A 54 -6.85 -52.73 17.98
C ILE A 54 -6.98 -53.23 16.53
N ASN A 55 -5.91 -53.81 15.97
CA ASN A 55 -5.90 -54.33 14.60
C ASN A 55 -6.77 -55.59 14.46
N THR A 56 -6.73 -56.49 15.43
CA THR A 56 -7.58 -57.69 15.45
C THR A 56 -9.05 -57.29 15.52
N GLN A 57 -9.40 -56.35 16.40
CA GLN A 57 -10.77 -55.86 16.51
C GLN A 57 -11.25 -55.09 15.26
N LEU A 58 -10.35 -54.39 14.56
CA LEU A 58 -10.69 -53.75 13.27
C LEU A 58 -11.03 -54.79 12.20
N LYS A 59 -10.33 -55.93 12.17
CA LYS A 59 -10.65 -57.03 11.25
C LYS A 59 -12.05 -57.58 11.54
N ASN A 60 -12.38 -57.84 12.81
CA ASN A 60 -13.70 -58.29 13.23
C ASN A 60 -14.80 -57.31 12.82
N THR A 61 -14.62 -56.03 13.14
CA THR A 61 -15.56 -54.95 12.79
C THR A 61 -15.74 -54.81 11.27
N LYS A 62 -14.67 -54.98 10.48
CA LYS A 62 -14.74 -54.93 9.01
C LYS A 62 -15.55 -56.09 8.42
N ILE A 63 -15.42 -57.29 8.99
CA ILE A 63 -16.18 -58.46 8.53
C ILE A 63 -17.66 -58.28 8.84
N LEU A 64 -17.99 -57.81 10.05
CA LEU A 64 -19.37 -57.52 10.46
C LEU A 64 -20.00 -56.38 9.63
N TYR A 65 -19.24 -55.34 9.29
CA TYR A 65 -19.66 -54.30 8.35
C TYR A 65 -19.93 -54.85 6.94
N ARG A 66 -19.03 -55.70 6.40
CA ARG A 66 -19.21 -56.32 5.08
C ARG A 66 -20.44 -57.22 5.00
N LYS A 67 -20.84 -57.83 6.12
CA LYS A 67 -22.08 -58.62 6.25
C LYS A 67 -23.34 -57.76 6.49
N GLY A 68 -23.22 -56.43 6.54
CA GLY A 68 -24.35 -55.51 6.75
C GLY A 68 -24.85 -55.40 8.19
N LEU A 69 -24.14 -55.98 9.16
CA LEU A 69 -24.58 -56.06 10.56
C LEU A 69 -24.16 -54.84 11.41
N ILE A 70 -23.15 -54.09 10.97
CA ILE A 70 -22.67 -52.86 11.60
C ILE A 70 -22.89 -51.69 10.64
N SER A 71 -23.29 -50.54 11.17
CA SER A 71 -23.48 -49.32 10.38
C SER A 71 -22.16 -48.84 9.77
N LYS A 72 -22.22 -48.17 8.61
CA LYS A 72 -21.04 -47.52 8.01
C LYS A 72 -20.41 -46.49 8.95
N LEU A 73 -21.23 -45.81 9.76
CA LEU A 73 -20.78 -44.76 10.67
C LEU A 73 -19.92 -45.33 11.80
N ASP A 74 -20.37 -46.42 12.43
CA ASP A 74 -19.63 -47.08 13.52
C ASP A 74 -18.32 -47.70 13.02
N TYR A 75 -18.34 -48.31 11.84
CA TYR A 75 -17.14 -48.84 11.20
C TYR A 75 -16.12 -47.73 10.89
N GLU A 76 -16.54 -46.63 10.26
CA GLU A 76 -15.63 -45.53 9.93
C GLU A 76 -15.11 -44.81 11.19
N LYS A 77 -15.93 -44.70 12.25
CA LYS A 77 -15.50 -44.15 13.55
C LYS A 77 -14.36 -44.98 14.15
N TYR A 78 -14.52 -46.31 14.21
CA TYR A 78 -13.50 -47.19 14.77
C TYR A 78 -12.26 -47.28 13.86
N LYS A 79 -12.45 -47.39 12.54
CA LYS A 79 -11.36 -47.35 11.56
C LYS A 79 -10.51 -46.08 11.68
N ARG A 80 -11.13 -44.91 11.86
CA ARG A 80 -10.42 -43.64 12.10
C ARG A 80 -9.58 -43.69 13.37
N TYR A 81 -10.14 -44.20 14.47
CA TYR A 81 -9.40 -44.41 15.72
C TYR A 81 -8.16 -45.30 15.51
N CYS A 82 -8.32 -46.44 14.82
CA CYS A 82 -7.20 -47.35 14.55
C CYS A 82 -6.07 -46.69 13.75
N VAL A 83 -6.41 -45.90 12.73
CA VAL A 83 -5.41 -45.20 11.89
C VAL A 83 -4.67 -44.14 12.71
N ILE A 84 -5.35 -43.42 13.61
CA ILE A 84 -4.73 -42.45 14.52
C ILE A 84 -3.76 -43.15 15.49
N CYS A 85 -4.16 -44.27 16.09
CA CYS A 85 -3.32 -45.02 17.01
C CYS A 85 -2.06 -45.59 16.32
N ARG A 86 -2.19 -46.07 15.08
CA ARG A 86 -1.02 -46.49 14.27
C ARG A 86 -0.05 -45.33 14.03
N LEU A 87 -0.55 -44.16 13.64
CA LEU A 87 0.30 -42.98 13.43
C LEU A 87 1.04 -42.57 14.71
N LYS A 88 0.35 -42.58 15.86
CA LYS A 88 0.96 -42.31 17.17
C LYS A 88 2.12 -43.25 17.47
N ASN A 89 1.89 -44.55 17.29
CA ASN A 89 2.92 -45.55 17.53
C ASN A 89 4.11 -45.41 16.58
N ASN A 90 3.85 -45.17 15.29
CA ASN A 90 4.91 -44.99 14.31
C ASN A 90 5.78 -43.77 14.65
N ILE A 91 5.18 -42.68 15.14
CA ILE A 91 5.94 -41.53 15.66
C ILE A 91 6.86 -41.95 16.81
N ASP A 92 6.34 -42.69 17.80
CA ASP A 92 7.11 -43.14 18.97
C ASP A 92 8.24 -44.11 18.57
N GLU A 93 7.94 -45.09 17.72
CA GLU A 93 8.90 -46.05 17.18
C GLU A 93 10.00 -45.37 16.36
N PHE A 94 9.66 -44.42 15.48
CA PHE A 94 10.67 -43.71 14.70
C PHE A 94 11.59 -42.85 15.57
N ILE A 95 11.07 -42.18 16.61
CA ILE A 95 11.89 -41.42 17.55
C ILE A 95 12.91 -42.34 18.22
N LEU A 96 12.47 -43.49 18.73
CA LEU A 96 13.34 -44.49 19.36
C LEU A 96 14.35 -45.07 18.37
N TYR A 97 13.89 -45.45 17.18
CA TYR A 97 14.73 -46.09 16.16
C TYR A 97 15.86 -45.17 15.67
N PHE A 98 15.56 -43.91 15.34
CA PHE A 98 16.57 -42.97 14.87
C PHE A 98 17.51 -42.47 15.97
N SER A 99 17.18 -42.70 17.26
CA SER A 99 18.10 -42.41 18.36
C SER A 99 19.34 -43.34 18.35
N THR A 100 19.20 -44.56 17.83
CA THR A 100 20.28 -45.56 17.75
C THR A 100 20.78 -45.80 16.31
N ASN A 101 19.89 -45.76 15.31
CA ASN A 101 20.19 -46.16 13.92
C ASN A 101 20.23 -44.96 12.95
N TYR A 102 21.18 -44.05 13.15
CA TYR A 102 21.27 -42.78 12.41
C TYR A 102 21.68 -42.88 10.93
N LYS A 103 22.14 -44.05 10.45
CA LYS A 103 22.62 -44.24 9.05
C LYS A 103 21.58 -44.86 8.09
N ASP A 104 20.41 -45.27 8.56
CA ASP A 104 19.42 -45.94 7.70
C ASP A 104 18.62 -44.95 6.82
N SER A 105 19.11 -44.76 5.60
CA SER A 105 18.49 -43.88 4.60
C SER A 105 17.12 -44.34 4.09
N GLN A 106 16.81 -45.65 4.16
CA GLN A 106 15.53 -46.19 3.70
C GLN A 106 14.43 -45.93 4.73
N SER A 107 14.72 -46.19 6.00
CA SER A 107 13.80 -45.87 7.10
C SER A 107 13.53 -44.36 7.19
N LEU A 108 14.53 -43.50 6.96
CA LEU A 108 14.33 -42.04 6.89
C LEU A 108 13.33 -41.64 5.79
N LYS A 109 13.44 -42.25 4.59
CA LYS A 109 12.49 -42.01 3.49
C LYS A 109 11.08 -42.47 3.86
N ILE A 110 10.95 -43.60 4.54
CA ILE A 110 9.66 -44.14 4.99
C ILE A 110 9.01 -43.18 5.99
N ALA A 111 9.73 -42.76 7.03
CA ALA A 111 9.24 -41.82 8.04
C ALA A 111 8.81 -40.47 7.43
N ILE A 112 9.62 -39.93 6.51
CA ILE A 112 9.28 -38.68 5.80
C ILE A 112 7.99 -38.86 4.97
N LYS A 113 7.89 -39.96 4.21
CA LYS A 113 6.72 -40.25 3.37
C LYS A 113 5.46 -40.47 4.20
N GLU A 114 5.59 -41.14 5.34
CA GLU A 114 4.47 -41.38 6.24
C GLU A 114 3.91 -40.08 6.82
N LEU A 115 4.77 -39.19 7.29
CA LEU A 115 4.35 -37.86 7.75
C LEU A 115 3.74 -37.03 6.60
N GLN A 116 4.29 -37.08 5.38
CA GLN A 116 3.70 -36.42 4.21
C GLN A 116 2.31 -36.98 3.87
N ASN A 117 2.14 -38.31 3.92
CA ASN A 117 0.85 -38.96 3.71
C ASN A 117 -0.16 -38.59 4.81
N SER A 118 0.28 -38.47 6.07
CA SER A 118 -0.57 -38.04 7.18
C SER A 118 -1.09 -36.60 7.02
N CYS A 119 -0.27 -35.72 6.44
CA CYS A 119 -0.70 -34.37 6.08
C CYS A 119 -1.71 -34.41 4.93
N SER A 120 -1.44 -35.20 3.89
CA SER A 120 -2.29 -35.26 2.69
C SER A 120 -3.66 -35.86 2.97
N SER A 121 -3.72 -36.85 3.87
CA SER A 121 -4.95 -37.48 4.36
C SER A 121 -5.63 -36.73 5.51
N SER A 122 -5.08 -35.59 5.94
CA SER A 122 -5.53 -34.80 7.11
C SER A 122 -5.56 -35.55 8.46
N LEU A 123 -4.99 -36.76 8.53
CA LEU A 123 -4.88 -37.56 9.76
C LEU A 123 -4.09 -36.83 10.85
N ILE A 124 -3.10 -36.02 10.45
CA ILE A 124 -2.29 -35.23 11.38
C ILE A 124 -3.14 -34.23 12.20
N LEU A 125 -4.31 -33.82 11.69
CA LEU A 125 -5.21 -32.89 12.36
C LEU A 125 -6.04 -33.54 13.49
N GLU A 126 -6.00 -34.87 13.60
CA GLU A 126 -6.67 -35.66 14.63
C GLU A 126 -5.75 -35.99 15.82
N LEU A 127 -4.46 -35.66 15.71
CA LEU A 127 -3.51 -35.94 16.77
C LEU A 127 -3.73 -34.98 17.95
N PRO A 128 -3.62 -35.45 19.20
CA PRO A 128 -3.65 -34.59 20.37
C PRO A 128 -2.39 -33.71 20.43
N HIS A 129 -2.46 -32.61 21.18
CA HIS A 129 -1.39 -31.61 21.24
C HIS A 129 -0.02 -32.21 21.62
N ASP A 130 0.03 -33.17 22.54
CA ASP A 130 1.28 -33.82 22.96
C ASP A 130 1.97 -34.55 21.82
N TYR A 131 1.20 -35.19 20.94
CA TYR A 131 1.75 -35.86 19.76
C TYR A 131 2.17 -34.86 18.67
N ILE A 132 1.50 -33.71 18.56
CA ILE A 132 1.99 -32.61 17.71
C ILE A 132 3.38 -32.16 18.17
N ARG A 133 3.62 -32.02 19.48
CA ARG A 133 4.95 -31.70 20.02
C ARG A 133 5.99 -32.79 19.76
N LYS A 134 5.60 -34.08 19.81
CA LYS A 134 6.51 -35.20 19.47
C LYS A 134 6.98 -35.17 18.01
N ILE A 135 6.22 -34.58 17.10
CA ILE A 135 6.66 -34.41 15.70
C ILE A 135 7.91 -33.52 15.62
N ASP A 136 8.04 -32.50 16.48
CA ASP A 136 9.24 -31.65 16.53
C ASP A 136 10.48 -32.44 16.93
N VAL A 137 10.33 -33.32 17.93
CA VAL A 137 11.37 -34.25 18.39
C VAL A 137 11.76 -35.19 17.25
N LEU A 138 10.79 -35.79 16.58
CA LEU A 138 11.02 -36.69 15.44
C LEU A 138 11.77 -35.98 14.31
N LEU A 139 11.39 -34.76 13.95
CA LEU A 139 12.07 -34.00 12.89
C LEU A 139 13.50 -33.61 13.28
N THR A 140 13.73 -33.31 14.55
CA THR A 140 15.08 -33.03 15.08
C THR A 140 15.96 -34.28 15.03
N SER A 141 15.41 -35.44 15.38
CA SER A 141 16.09 -36.74 15.24
C SER A 141 16.40 -37.07 13.79
N ILE A 142 15.45 -36.83 12.86
CA ILE A 142 15.64 -37.01 11.41
C ILE A 142 16.72 -36.07 10.87
N ASP A 143 16.69 -34.77 11.21
CA ASP A 143 17.71 -33.80 10.82
C ASP A 143 19.10 -34.21 11.32
N SER A 144 19.20 -34.62 12.59
CA SER A 144 20.45 -35.07 13.22
C SER A 144 21.00 -36.33 12.56
N ALA A 145 20.13 -37.29 12.22
CA ALA A 145 20.51 -38.50 11.49
C ALA A 145 21.07 -38.17 10.10
N ILE A 146 20.43 -37.25 9.38
CA ILE A 146 20.91 -36.81 8.06
C ILE A 146 22.25 -36.09 8.15
N GLN A 147 22.45 -35.22 9.16
CA GLN A 147 23.72 -34.49 9.35
C GLN A 147 24.89 -35.41 9.70
N ARG A 148 24.64 -36.50 10.44
CA ARG A 148 25.67 -37.48 10.84
C ARG A 148 25.92 -38.57 9.79
N SER A 149 25.13 -38.63 8.73
CA SER A 149 25.34 -39.55 7.61
C SER A 149 26.52 -39.09 6.77
N SER A 150 27.47 -39.99 6.50
CA SER A 150 28.59 -39.76 5.58
C SER A 150 28.12 -39.58 4.13
N ASP A 151 26.99 -40.22 3.76
CA ASP A 151 26.36 -40.10 2.45
C ASP A 151 25.22 -39.09 2.52
N LEU A 152 25.55 -37.82 2.32
CA LEU A 152 24.60 -36.72 2.35
C LEU A 152 23.72 -36.74 1.08
N ASN A 153 22.65 -37.53 1.10
CA ASN A 153 21.77 -37.69 -0.06
C ASN A 153 20.89 -36.44 -0.27
N LYS A 154 21.27 -35.59 -1.23
CA LYS A 154 20.53 -34.36 -1.64
C LYS A 154 19.03 -34.61 -1.87
N THR A 155 18.63 -35.81 -2.28
CA THR A 155 17.23 -36.19 -2.50
C THR A 155 16.43 -36.24 -1.20
N ILE A 156 17.00 -36.80 -0.13
CA ILE A 156 16.34 -36.92 1.19
C ILE A 156 16.15 -35.53 1.80
N ILE A 157 17.16 -34.66 1.70
CA ILE A 157 17.07 -33.26 2.17
C ILE A 157 15.96 -32.50 1.44
N LYS A 158 15.83 -32.67 0.11
CA LYS A 158 14.72 -32.08 -0.66
C LYS A 158 13.36 -32.59 -0.18
N GLN A 159 13.24 -33.89 0.09
CA GLN A 159 11.99 -34.49 0.60
C GLN A 159 11.65 -33.96 2.01
N LEU A 160 12.64 -33.86 2.90
CA LEU A 160 12.47 -33.31 4.24
C LEU A 160 12.08 -31.83 4.19
N ASN A 161 12.71 -31.02 3.34
CA ASN A 161 12.35 -29.61 3.18
C ASN A 161 10.92 -29.41 2.66
N LYS A 162 10.44 -30.32 1.80
CA LYS A 162 9.04 -30.37 1.33
C LYS A 162 8.09 -30.80 2.46
N LEU A 163 8.48 -31.76 3.29
CA LEU A 163 7.73 -32.16 4.48
C LEU A 163 7.61 -30.99 5.47
N LYS A 164 8.72 -30.35 5.85
CA LYS A 164 8.73 -29.17 6.74
C LYS A 164 7.78 -28.08 6.25
N SER A 165 7.80 -27.78 4.94
CA SER A 165 6.86 -26.80 4.35
C SER A 165 5.40 -27.25 4.36
N SER A 166 5.13 -28.56 4.35
CA SER A 166 3.77 -29.10 4.45
C SER A 166 3.29 -29.03 5.90
N LEU A 167 4.14 -29.45 6.85
CA LEU A 167 3.85 -29.39 8.28
C LEU A 167 3.61 -27.95 8.76
N SER A 168 4.37 -26.96 8.27
CA SER A 168 4.13 -25.54 8.57
C SER A 168 2.68 -25.14 8.29
N ARG A 169 2.12 -25.54 7.14
CA ARG A 169 0.72 -25.25 6.76
C ARG A 169 -0.32 -26.00 7.58
N TYR A 170 -0.03 -27.26 7.93
CA TYR A 170 -1.00 -28.11 8.63
C TYR A 170 -1.03 -27.85 10.13
N ILE A 171 0.14 -27.71 10.77
CA ILE A 171 0.28 -27.66 12.23
C ILE A 171 1.09 -26.46 12.75
N GLY A 172 1.53 -25.54 11.88
CA GLY A 172 2.34 -24.37 12.30
C GLY A 172 3.79 -24.73 12.62
N TYR A 173 4.29 -25.86 12.12
CA TYR A 173 5.65 -26.34 12.40
C TYR A 173 6.74 -25.31 12.03
N ASN A 174 7.64 -25.03 12.97
CA ASN A 174 8.81 -24.21 12.77
C ASN A 174 10.02 -24.79 13.51
N ASN A 175 11.20 -24.79 12.87
CA ASN A 175 12.42 -25.34 13.47
C ASN A 175 13.24 -24.31 14.27
N VAL A 176 12.91 -23.02 14.22
CA VAL A 176 13.67 -21.95 14.86
C VAL A 176 12.81 -21.17 15.86
N LEU A 177 11.53 -20.99 15.57
CA LEU A 177 10.59 -20.30 16.47
C LEU A 177 10.06 -21.26 17.54
N GLN A 178 10.19 -20.86 18.81
CA GLN A 178 9.61 -21.54 19.96
C GLN A 178 8.17 -21.07 20.23
N LYS A 179 7.93 -19.76 20.08
CA LYS A 179 6.62 -19.12 20.24
C LYS A 179 6.55 -17.93 19.29
N GLN A 180 5.39 -17.74 18.67
CA GLN A 180 5.07 -16.54 17.92
C GLN A 180 3.75 -15.98 18.42
N GLU A 181 3.75 -14.69 18.79
CA GLU A 181 2.55 -13.99 19.25
C GLU A 181 2.30 -12.77 18.38
N ILE A 182 1.19 -12.81 17.64
CA ILE A 182 0.67 -11.75 16.79
C ILE A 182 -0.53 -11.16 17.52
N THR A 183 -0.42 -9.88 17.88
CA THR A 183 -1.50 -9.12 18.50
C THR A 183 -1.86 -7.94 17.62
N ILE A 184 -3.15 -7.69 17.45
CA ILE A 184 -3.65 -6.54 16.70
C ILE A 184 -4.65 -5.81 17.58
N ASN A 185 -4.31 -4.62 18.05
CA ASN A 185 -5.25 -3.76 18.74
C ASN A 185 -6.00 -2.89 17.73
N ILE A 186 -7.31 -2.88 17.84
CA ILE A 186 -8.21 -2.17 16.95
C ILE A 186 -8.89 -1.06 17.74
N LYS A 187 -8.72 0.20 17.30
CA LYS A 187 -9.41 1.37 17.86
C LYS A 187 -10.12 2.17 16.77
N PRO A 188 -11.37 2.62 16.99
CA PRO A 188 -12.03 3.55 16.10
C PRO A 188 -11.39 4.94 16.16
N ILE A 189 -11.41 5.64 15.02
CA ILE A 189 -11.03 7.04 14.91
C ILE A 189 -12.32 7.85 14.73
N ASN A 190 -12.47 8.90 15.54
CA ASN A 190 -13.67 9.72 15.57
C ASN A 190 -13.70 10.78 14.46
N LYS A 191 -14.77 11.59 14.46
CA LYS A 191 -14.99 12.67 13.49
C LYS A 191 -13.86 13.72 13.47
N ASN A 192 -13.17 13.92 14.59
CA ASN A 192 -12.10 14.90 14.74
C ASN A 192 -10.69 14.27 14.61
N PHE A 193 -10.61 13.06 14.06
CA PHE A 193 -9.36 12.29 13.92
C PHE A 193 -8.64 11.97 15.26
N GLU A 194 -9.40 11.84 16.35
CA GLU A 194 -8.90 11.36 17.63
C GLU A 194 -9.27 9.89 17.84
N LEU A 195 -8.52 9.20 18.71
CA LEU A 195 -8.80 7.82 19.06
C LEU A 195 -9.92 7.75 20.09
N GLU A 196 -10.94 6.95 19.79
CA GLU A 196 -12.00 6.61 20.72
C GLU A 196 -11.67 5.30 21.44
N ASP A 197 -12.03 5.28 22.72
CA ASP A 197 -11.98 4.09 23.54
C ASP A 197 -13.27 3.27 23.36
N ILE A 198 -13.12 1.96 23.18
CA ILE A 198 -14.26 1.05 23.04
C ILE A 198 -14.82 0.73 24.42
N SER A 199 -16.06 1.16 24.67
CA SER A 199 -16.81 0.78 25.87
C SER A 199 -17.62 -0.49 25.62
N PHE A 200 -17.15 -1.62 26.14
CA PHE A 200 -17.83 -2.89 25.97
C PHE A 200 -19.07 -2.97 26.86
N VAL A 201 -20.23 -3.39 26.37
CA VAL A 201 -21.42 -3.64 27.21
C VAL A 201 -21.20 -4.86 28.09
N SER A 202 -20.56 -5.90 27.55
CA SER A 202 -20.32 -7.17 28.23
C SER A 202 -19.25 -7.07 29.32
N THR A 203 -19.58 -7.51 30.54
CA THR A 203 -18.67 -7.47 31.69
C THR A 203 -17.41 -8.32 31.47
N ARG A 204 -17.54 -9.45 30.77
CA ARG A 204 -16.41 -10.33 30.41
C ARG A 204 -15.51 -9.70 29.36
N ASN A 205 -16.10 -9.02 28.36
CA ASN A 205 -15.32 -8.25 27.39
C ASN A 205 -14.54 -7.12 28.09
N LYS A 206 -15.18 -6.36 29.00
CA LYS A 206 -14.49 -5.32 29.80
C LYS A 206 -13.28 -5.87 30.57
N GLN A 207 -13.42 -7.05 31.17
CA GLN A 207 -12.33 -7.69 31.93
C GLN A 207 -11.16 -8.13 31.04
N TYR A 208 -11.44 -8.54 29.81
CA TYR A 208 -10.44 -9.07 28.89
C TYR A 208 -9.77 -7.95 28.06
N PHE A 209 -10.57 -7.05 27.51
CA PHE A 209 -10.15 -5.92 26.68
C PHE A 209 -9.88 -4.68 27.54
N LYS A 210 -9.00 -4.83 28.53
CA LYS A 210 -8.69 -3.78 29.55
C LYS A 210 -8.14 -2.47 28.97
N HIS A 211 -7.72 -2.47 27.70
CA HIS A 211 -7.14 -1.32 27.02
C HIS A 211 -8.13 -0.54 26.15
N ASN A 212 -9.44 -0.74 26.38
CA ASN A 212 -10.52 -0.11 25.63
C ASN A 212 -10.34 -0.25 24.11
N SER A 213 -9.84 -1.39 23.66
CA SER A 213 -9.57 -1.73 22.27
C SER A 213 -9.95 -3.17 22.01
N LEU A 214 -10.33 -3.50 20.76
CA LEU A 214 -10.54 -4.88 20.37
C LEU A 214 -9.17 -5.50 20.07
N THR A 215 -8.67 -6.30 21.01
CA THR A 215 -7.39 -7.00 20.88
C THR A 215 -7.58 -8.35 20.21
N LEU A 216 -7.17 -8.47 18.96
CA LEU A 216 -7.07 -9.76 18.27
C LEU A 216 -5.77 -10.46 18.66
N LYS A 217 -5.90 -11.67 19.21
CA LYS A 217 -4.78 -12.62 19.40
C LYS A 217 -4.68 -13.61 18.23
N ASN A 218 -3.61 -14.41 18.20
CA ASN A 218 -3.36 -15.47 17.22
C ASN A 218 -4.61 -16.24 16.75
N PRO A 219 -5.50 -16.75 17.63
CA PRO A 219 -6.63 -17.56 17.18
C PRO A 219 -7.61 -16.79 16.31
N HIS A 220 -7.78 -15.48 16.52
CA HIS A 220 -8.70 -14.65 15.73
C HIS A 220 -8.19 -14.48 14.29
N ILE A 221 -6.87 -14.39 14.11
CA ILE A 221 -6.25 -14.02 12.85
C ILE A 221 -6.17 -15.24 11.94
N GLU A 222 -7.04 -15.32 10.93
CA GLU A 222 -6.96 -16.33 9.88
C GLU A 222 -5.80 -16.05 8.95
N LYS A 223 -5.66 -14.79 8.50
CA LYS A 223 -4.64 -14.40 7.53
C LYS A 223 -4.26 -12.92 7.70
N LEU A 224 -2.96 -12.66 7.76
CA LEU A 224 -2.39 -11.32 7.76
C LEU A 224 -1.38 -11.20 6.61
N GLU A 225 -1.59 -10.22 5.75
CA GLU A 225 -0.66 -9.83 4.67
C GLU A 225 -0.16 -8.42 4.93
N VAL A 226 1.15 -8.24 5.14
CA VAL A 226 1.80 -6.93 5.26
C VAL A 226 2.83 -6.79 4.15
N CYS A 227 2.79 -5.69 3.41
CA CYS A 227 3.81 -5.30 2.45
C CYS A 227 4.30 -3.91 2.83
N GLU A 228 5.57 -3.82 3.22
CA GLU A 228 6.20 -2.58 3.66
C GLU A 228 7.30 -2.20 2.67
N ASN A 229 7.23 -0.97 2.18
CA ASN A 229 8.28 -0.28 1.45
C ASN A 229 8.87 0.81 2.37
N ILE A 230 9.94 1.49 1.94
CA ILE A 230 10.57 2.58 2.71
C ILE A 230 9.54 3.63 3.14
N TYR A 231 8.64 4.02 2.23
CA TYR A 231 7.68 5.10 2.42
C TYR A 231 6.39 4.74 3.16
N GLY A 232 6.06 3.44 3.31
CA GLY A 232 4.74 3.06 3.85
C GLY A 232 4.37 1.59 3.72
N ILE A 233 3.14 1.28 4.12
CA ILE A 233 2.62 -0.08 4.33
C ILE A 233 1.33 -0.25 3.56
N ASN A 234 1.14 -1.42 2.96
CA ASN A 234 -0.15 -1.87 2.42
C ASN A 234 -0.40 -3.31 2.83
N GLY A 235 -1.65 -3.68 3.07
CA GLY A 235 -1.94 -5.05 3.46
C GLY A 235 -3.42 -5.39 3.61
N TRP A 236 -3.65 -6.65 3.94
CA TRP A 236 -4.99 -7.21 4.19
C TRP A 236 -4.97 -7.99 5.49
N LEU A 237 -5.99 -7.77 6.30
CA LEU A 237 -6.27 -8.55 7.50
C LEU A 237 -7.57 -9.32 7.30
N THR A 238 -7.54 -10.63 7.57
CA THR A 238 -8.72 -11.48 7.65
C THR A 238 -8.74 -12.14 9.02
N PHE A 239 -9.79 -11.90 9.78
CA PHE A 239 -9.95 -12.39 11.15
C PHE A 239 -11.39 -12.82 11.41
N ASP A 240 -11.54 -13.70 12.39
CA ASP A 240 -12.83 -14.21 12.84
C ASP A 240 -13.19 -13.57 14.19
N LEU A 241 -14.48 -13.27 14.39
CA LEU A 241 -15.08 -12.95 15.68
C LEU A 241 -16.25 -13.91 15.97
N ALA A 242 -16.44 -14.34 17.21
CA ALA A 242 -17.51 -15.27 17.58
C ALA A 242 -18.62 -14.62 18.46
N TYR A 243 -19.76 -14.32 17.83
CA TYR A 243 -20.98 -13.82 18.47
C TYR A 243 -22.23 -14.13 17.61
N ILE A 244 -23.40 -14.31 18.25
CA ILE A 244 -24.64 -14.74 17.58
C ILE A 244 -25.26 -13.65 16.67
N ASN A 245 -25.39 -12.42 17.17
CA ASN A 245 -26.00 -11.27 16.47
C ASN A 245 -25.02 -10.09 16.41
N ASN A 246 -25.18 -9.13 15.48
CA ASN A 246 -24.36 -7.91 15.45
C ASN A 246 -24.28 -7.25 16.83
N HIS A 247 -23.14 -7.41 17.50
CA HIS A 247 -22.95 -6.96 18.86
C HIS A 247 -22.60 -5.46 18.83
N LYS A 248 -23.25 -4.66 19.68
CA LYS A 248 -23.07 -3.20 19.69
C LYS A 248 -21.61 -2.77 19.82
N ASP A 249 -20.85 -3.47 20.69
CA ASP A 249 -19.41 -3.27 20.88
C ASP A 249 -18.57 -3.36 19.60
N PHE A 250 -19.07 -3.98 18.52
CA PHE A 250 -18.37 -4.18 17.25
C PHE A 250 -19.00 -3.43 16.07
N ASN A 251 -20.01 -2.58 16.31
CA ASN A 251 -20.68 -1.82 15.25
C ASN A 251 -19.72 -0.94 14.42
N PHE A 252 -18.59 -0.54 15.02
CA PHE A 252 -17.57 0.22 14.32
C PHE A 252 -16.88 -0.56 13.18
N LEU A 253 -16.90 -1.90 13.24
CA LEU A 253 -16.44 -2.77 12.15
C LEU A 253 -17.51 -2.97 11.06
N LEU A 254 -18.75 -2.56 11.35
CA LEU A 254 -19.94 -2.75 10.51
C LEU A 254 -20.38 -1.45 9.83
N SER A 255 -19.65 -0.36 10.03
CA SER A 255 -19.93 0.94 9.42
C SER A 255 -18.88 1.28 8.35
N PRO A 256 -19.26 1.48 7.08
CA PRO A 256 -18.31 1.91 6.06
C PRO A 256 -17.80 3.32 6.36
N ASN A 257 -16.65 3.67 5.80
CA ASN A 257 -15.98 4.96 5.96
C ASN A 257 -15.55 5.34 7.39
N GLN A 258 -15.73 4.47 8.38
CA GLN A 258 -15.12 4.67 9.69
C GLN A 258 -13.63 4.30 9.64
N PRO A 259 -12.69 5.24 9.89
CA PRO A 259 -11.28 4.91 9.97
C PRO A 259 -10.99 4.15 11.27
N ILE A 260 -10.13 3.15 11.17
CA ILE A 260 -9.80 2.24 12.26
C ILE A 260 -8.28 2.11 12.32
N LEU A 261 -7.73 2.36 13.49
CA LEU A 261 -6.31 2.17 13.76
C LEU A 261 -6.03 0.70 14.08
N PHE A 262 -5.03 0.13 13.41
CA PHE A 262 -4.46 -1.18 13.67
C PHE A 262 -3.06 -1.02 14.24
N ASP A 263 -2.88 -1.38 15.51
CA ASP A 263 -1.56 -1.57 16.14
C ASP A 263 -1.22 -3.06 16.11
N ILE A 264 -0.37 -3.43 15.15
CA ILE A 264 0.05 -4.81 14.90
C ILE A 264 1.41 -5.04 15.56
N GLN A 265 1.46 -5.91 16.56
CA GLN A 265 2.70 -6.32 17.22
C GLN A 265 2.95 -7.80 16.99
N ILE A 266 4.16 -8.12 16.52
CA ILE A 266 4.63 -9.49 16.27
C ILE A 266 5.83 -9.72 17.17
N ASN A 267 5.69 -10.67 18.08
CA ASN A 267 6.74 -11.08 19.00
C ASN A 267 7.17 -12.51 18.67
N ASP A 268 8.40 -12.64 18.18
CA ASP A 268 9.02 -13.91 17.86
C ASP A 268 10.00 -14.30 18.97
N SER A 269 9.80 -15.47 19.59
CA SER A 269 10.74 -16.06 20.54
C SER A 269 11.44 -17.23 19.86
N PHE A 270 12.76 -17.17 19.77
CA PHE A 270 13.56 -18.20 19.13
C PHE A 270 13.91 -19.35 20.09
N ASN A 271 14.27 -20.51 19.56
CA ASN A 271 14.59 -21.71 20.34
C ASN A 271 16.03 -21.73 20.92
N PHE A 272 16.81 -20.68 20.70
CA PHE A 272 18.13 -20.49 21.29
C PHE A 272 18.13 -19.34 22.31
N TYR A 273 19.07 -19.39 23.25
CA TYR A 273 19.20 -18.39 24.30
C TYR A 273 19.87 -17.11 23.79
N LYS A 274 19.55 -15.99 24.44
CA LYS A 274 20.27 -14.73 24.28
C LYS A 274 21.75 -14.94 24.61
N LYS A 275 22.64 -14.17 23.97
CA LYS A 275 24.07 -14.18 24.32
C LYS A 275 24.22 -13.94 25.83
N GLU A 276 25.02 -14.77 26.49
CA GLU A 276 25.27 -14.74 27.94
C GLU A 276 24.08 -15.10 28.86
N SER A 277 22.91 -15.49 28.32
CA SER A 277 21.79 -16.00 29.12
C SER A 277 21.65 -17.52 29.03
N LYS A 278 21.27 -18.16 30.16
CA LYS A 278 20.89 -19.59 30.22
C LYS A 278 19.38 -19.82 30.37
N LYS A 279 18.60 -18.74 30.49
CA LYS A 279 17.16 -18.79 30.77
C LYS A 279 16.32 -18.02 29.76
N ASP A 280 16.84 -16.92 29.23
CA ASP A 280 16.11 -16.04 28.34
C ASP A 280 16.40 -16.37 26.89
N HIS A 281 15.35 -16.72 26.15
CA HIS A 281 15.42 -16.89 24.71
C HIS A 281 15.61 -15.57 23.99
N HIS A 282 16.34 -15.59 22.88
CA HIS A 282 16.41 -14.44 21.99
C HIS A 282 15.01 -14.10 21.46
N LYS A 283 14.67 -12.81 21.44
CA LYS A 283 13.36 -12.32 20.99
C LYS A 283 13.55 -11.20 19.98
N ARG A 284 12.67 -11.16 18.99
CA ARG A 284 12.56 -10.04 18.06
C ARG A 284 11.15 -9.51 18.03
N THR A 285 11.06 -8.20 17.93
CA THR A 285 9.78 -7.50 17.93
C THR A 285 9.63 -6.71 16.65
N THR A 286 8.45 -6.79 16.04
CA THR A 286 8.11 -5.95 14.89
C THR A 286 6.75 -5.32 15.17
N ARG A 287 6.66 -4.01 14.98
CA ARG A 287 5.44 -3.25 15.24
C ARG A 287 5.07 -2.42 14.02
N PHE A 288 3.79 -2.46 13.65
CA PHE A 288 3.22 -1.67 12.57
C PHE A 288 1.98 -0.94 13.07
N MET A 289 1.83 0.29 12.60
CA MET A 289 0.66 1.11 12.84
C MET A 289 0.08 1.45 11.47
N ALA A 290 -1.16 1.05 11.24
CA ALA A 290 -1.83 1.24 9.97
C ALA A 290 -3.26 1.71 10.21
N ILE A 291 -3.84 2.40 9.23
CA ILE A 291 -5.25 2.75 9.23
C ILE A 291 -5.93 1.92 8.15
N GLY A 292 -7.01 1.25 8.52
CA GLY A 292 -7.93 0.65 7.58
C GLY A 292 -9.29 1.32 7.66
N PHE A 293 -9.94 1.39 6.51
CA PHE A 293 -11.35 1.74 6.39
C PHE A 293 -11.88 1.04 5.15
N ASN A 294 -13.18 0.80 5.11
CA ASN A 294 -13.83 0.21 3.95
C ASN A 294 -14.82 1.20 3.36
N SER A 295 -14.65 1.59 2.10
CA SER A 295 -15.41 2.71 1.52
C SER A 295 -16.83 2.32 1.09
N ASN A 296 -17.00 1.12 0.53
CA ASN A 296 -18.21 0.78 -0.23
C ASN A 296 -18.89 -0.53 0.21
N SER A 297 -18.15 -1.52 0.70
CA SER A 297 -18.75 -2.80 1.12
C SER A 297 -17.91 -3.47 2.19
N ILE A 298 -18.52 -3.79 3.32
CA ILE A 298 -17.85 -4.54 4.39
C ILE A 298 -17.96 -6.02 4.05
N ASP A 299 -16.81 -6.64 3.78
CA ASP A 299 -16.72 -8.06 3.47
C ASP A 299 -16.89 -8.87 4.76
N ILE A 300 -18.14 -9.17 5.11
CA ILE A 300 -18.49 -10.06 6.21
C ILE A 300 -19.03 -11.35 5.61
N HIS A 301 -18.35 -12.45 5.92
CA HIS A 301 -18.81 -13.78 5.56
C HIS A 301 -19.18 -14.54 6.84
N GLU A 302 -20.42 -15.00 6.90
CA GLU A 302 -20.82 -16.06 7.83
C GLU A 302 -20.80 -17.38 7.07
N ASN A 303 -19.94 -18.30 7.50
CA ASN A 303 -20.03 -19.68 7.05
C ASN A 303 -21.00 -20.40 7.98
N PHE A 304 -22.14 -20.85 7.45
CA PHE A 304 -22.98 -21.83 8.11
C PHE A 304 -22.22 -23.17 8.13
N GLU A 305 -21.49 -23.46 9.20
CA GLU A 305 -21.05 -24.83 9.42
C GLU A 305 -22.28 -25.67 9.75
N TYR A 306 -22.59 -26.61 8.86
CA TYR A 306 -23.52 -27.70 9.12
C TYR A 306 -23.06 -28.41 10.39
N SER A 307 -23.67 -28.06 11.53
CA SER A 307 -23.70 -28.94 12.68
C SER A 307 -24.33 -30.25 12.19
N ILE A 308 -23.58 -31.34 12.30
CA ILE A 308 -24.06 -32.71 12.07
C ILE A 308 -25.26 -33.09 12.97
N TYR A 309 -25.68 -32.19 13.88
CA TYR A 309 -26.84 -32.33 14.76
C TYR A 309 -27.96 -31.31 14.52
N SER A 310 -27.86 -30.37 13.58
CA SER A 310 -28.94 -29.40 13.29
C SER A 310 -29.32 -29.35 11.81
N TYR A 311 -30.45 -29.98 11.49
CA TYR A 311 -31.05 -30.04 10.14
C TYR A 311 -31.83 -28.76 9.73
N THR A 312 -31.50 -27.59 10.28
CA THR A 312 -32.21 -26.34 9.98
C THR A 312 -31.27 -25.29 9.42
N LYS A 313 -31.53 -24.85 8.18
CA LYS A 313 -30.82 -23.78 7.43
C LYS A 313 -30.81 -22.39 8.13
N ASN A 314 -31.43 -22.24 9.30
CA ASN A 314 -31.71 -20.95 9.94
C ASN A 314 -30.86 -20.67 11.19
N VAL A 315 -29.86 -21.49 11.52
CA VAL A 315 -29.02 -21.26 12.72
C VAL A 315 -27.69 -20.63 12.30
N SER A 316 -27.48 -19.35 12.61
CA SER A 316 -26.18 -18.69 12.39
C SER A 316 -25.09 -19.49 13.11
N SER A 317 -23.95 -19.68 12.45
CA SER A 317 -22.78 -20.32 13.07
C SER A 317 -22.21 -19.50 14.24
N GLY A 318 -22.62 -18.23 14.35
CA GLY A 318 -22.12 -17.30 15.33
C GLY A 318 -20.64 -16.97 15.16
N VAL A 319 -20.04 -17.28 14.00
CA VAL A 319 -18.65 -16.91 13.66
C VAL A 319 -18.65 -16.06 12.39
N LYS A 320 -18.18 -14.82 12.52
CA LYS A 320 -18.12 -13.83 11.46
C LYS A 320 -16.69 -13.60 11.03
N LYS A 321 -16.44 -13.81 9.74
CA LYS A 321 -15.17 -13.48 9.12
C LYS A 321 -15.22 -12.06 8.60
N ILE A 322 -14.22 -11.25 8.96
CA ILE A 322 -14.09 -9.85 8.57
C ILE A 322 -12.80 -9.69 7.79
N LYS A 323 -12.89 -9.00 6.65
CA LYS A 323 -11.73 -8.67 5.82
C LYS A 323 -11.58 -7.16 5.68
N ILE A 324 -10.41 -6.63 6.04
CA ILE A 324 -10.11 -5.20 6.00
C ILE A 324 -8.77 -4.99 5.29
N GLN A 325 -8.76 -4.06 4.33
CA GLN A 325 -7.53 -3.54 3.75
C GLN A 325 -6.99 -2.42 4.65
N PHE A 326 -5.69 -2.36 4.84
CA PHE A 326 -5.04 -1.31 5.60
C PHE A 326 -3.88 -0.69 4.83
N HIS A 327 -3.61 0.58 5.15
CA HIS A 327 -2.55 1.39 4.59
C HIS A 327 -1.80 2.09 5.73
N ASP A 328 -0.59 2.57 5.45
CA ASP A 328 0.06 3.52 6.36
C ASP A 328 -0.82 4.76 6.58
N PRO A 329 -0.80 5.39 7.77
CA PRO A 329 -1.79 6.40 8.15
C PRO A 329 -1.87 7.60 7.20
N LEU A 330 -0.72 8.11 6.73
CA LEU A 330 -0.65 9.27 5.85
C LEU A 330 -1.39 9.00 4.53
N LYS A 331 -1.10 7.85 3.92
CA LYS A 331 -1.79 7.41 2.70
C LYS A 331 -3.28 7.17 2.93
N ALA A 332 -3.64 6.48 4.01
CA ALA A 332 -5.04 6.18 4.30
C ALA A 332 -5.89 7.46 4.38
N LEU A 333 -5.43 8.47 5.11
CA LEU A 333 -6.17 9.71 5.32
C LEU A 333 -6.18 10.60 4.07
N TRP A 334 -5.03 10.82 3.42
CA TRP A 334 -4.94 11.72 2.27
C TRP A 334 -5.46 11.13 0.96
N THR A 335 -5.66 9.82 0.84
CA THR A 335 -6.25 9.22 -0.38
C THR A 335 -7.71 9.61 -0.61
N LYS A 336 -8.45 9.93 0.46
CA LYS A 336 -9.84 10.43 0.39
C LYS A 336 -9.95 11.95 0.43
N HIS A 337 -8.84 12.65 0.57
CA HIS A 337 -8.78 14.10 0.56
C HIS A 337 -8.42 14.60 -0.85
N LYS A 338 -9.22 15.53 -1.39
CA LYS A 338 -9.08 16.04 -2.77
C LYS A 338 -9.32 17.55 -2.86
N PRO A 339 -8.50 18.38 -2.20
CA PRO A 339 -8.59 19.83 -2.32
C PRO A 339 -7.98 20.29 -3.64
N SER A 340 -8.51 21.36 -4.22
CA SER A 340 -7.86 22.07 -5.33
C SER A 340 -8.00 23.56 -5.09
N TYR A 341 -6.87 24.26 -4.99
CA TYR A 341 -6.81 25.68 -4.66
C TYR A 341 -5.46 26.27 -5.10
N ILE A 342 -5.34 27.58 -5.01
CA ILE A 342 -4.13 28.33 -5.36
C ILE A 342 -3.51 28.88 -4.09
N ALA A 343 -2.20 28.68 -3.95
CA ALA A 343 -1.41 29.25 -2.88
C ALA A 343 -0.37 30.23 -3.46
N LEU A 344 -0.22 31.39 -2.83
CA LEU A 344 0.71 32.43 -3.24
C LEU A 344 1.83 32.55 -2.20
N ASN A 345 3.07 32.65 -2.65
CA ASN A 345 4.27 32.84 -1.81
C ASN A 345 4.46 31.82 -0.67
N LYS A 346 3.95 30.59 -0.82
CA LYS A 346 4.13 29.50 0.16
C LYS A 346 5.20 28.52 -0.32
N SER A 347 5.89 27.91 0.64
CA SER A 347 6.76 26.76 0.36
C SER A 347 5.94 25.47 0.31
N LEU A 348 6.53 24.39 -0.23
CA LEU A 348 5.87 23.07 -0.22
C LEU A 348 5.67 22.55 1.21
N ASP A 349 6.61 22.81 2.11
CA ASP A 349 6.49 22.45 3.53
C ASP A 349 5.29 23.13 4.20
N ASP A 350 5.11 24.43 3.95
CA ASP A 350 3.95 25.18 4.45
C ASP A 350 2.64 24.60 3.92
N ILE A 351 2.59 24.29 2.61
CA ILE A 351 1.42 23.69 1.97
C ILE A 351 1.08 22.33 2.60
N PHE A 352 2.08 21.48 2.85
CA PHE A 352 1.84 20.16 3.44
C PHE A 352 1.37 20.27 4.90
N LYS A 353 1.96 21.17 5.70
CA LYS A 353 1.54 21.42 7.09
C LYS A 353 0.12 22.00 7.17
N GLU A 354 -0.27 22.88 6.25
CA GLU A 354 -1.63 23.42 6.20
C GLU A 354 -2.70 22.37 5.89
N ASN A 355 -2.34 21.29 5.19
CA ASN A 355 -3.23 20.17 4.87
C ASN A 355 -3.04 18.95 5.80
N PHE A 356 -2.26 19.11 6.87
CA PHE A 356 -1.99 18.06 7.85
C PHE A 356 -2.86 18.30 9.10
N PHE A 357 -3.93 17.51 9.25
CA PHE A 357 -4.95 17.68 10.29
C PHE A 357 -5.00 16.54 11.32
N PHE A 358 -3.92 15.77 11.47
CA PHE A 358 -3.92 14.51 12.22
C PHE A 358 -2.71 14.33 13.14
N ASP A 359 -2.26 15.44 13.75
CA ASP A 359 -1.17 15.50 14.73
C ASP A 359 -1.35 14.52 15.91
N ASN A 360 -2.59 14.23 16.29
CA ASN A 360 -2.91 13.31 17.39
C ASN A 360 -2.65 11.83 17.03
N LEU A 361 -2.48 11.51 15.75
CA LEU A 361 -2.28 10.13 15.27
C LEU A 361 -0.84 9.92 14.77
N VAL A 362 -0.32 10.87 14.01
CA VAL A 362 0.94 10.76 13.26
C VAL A 362 1.67 12.08 13.26
N SER A 363 3.00 12.04 13.22
CA SER A 363 3.83 13.22 12.93
C SER A 363 4.50 13.14 11.56
N LEU A 364 4.66 14.29 10.91
CA LEU A 364 5.40 14.46 9.67
C LEU A 364 6.57 15.42 9.92
N ASP A 365 7.80 14.90 9.94
CA ASP A 365 9.03 15.66 10.15
C ASP A 365 9.67 16.04 8.81
N THR A 366 9.46 17.31 8.44
CA THR A 366 10.00 17.97 7.25
C THR A 366 11.13 18.95 7.59
N ASN A 367 11.60 18.97 8.85
CA ASN A 367 12.54 20.00 9.28
C ASN A 367 13.93 19.85 8.66
N LYS A 368 14.27 18.65 8.18
CA LYS A 368 15.57 18.30 7.61
C LYS A 368 15.66 18.46 6.09
N SER A 369 14.54 18.68 5.39
CA SER A 369 14.57 19.07 3.98
C SER A 369 14.66 20.58 3.88
N ASN A 370 15.63 21.06 3.09
CA ASN A 370 15.73 22.48 2.75
C ASN A 370 15.08 22.77 1.39
N ASN A 371 15.05 21.78 0.48
CA ASN A 371 14.43 21.93 -0.84
C ASN A 371 12.94 22.27 -0.73
N LEU A 372 12.21 21.64 0.19
CA LEU A 372 10.77 21.86 0.36
C LEU A 372 10.41 23.21 1.00
N LYS A 373 11.39 23.93 1.56
CA LYS A 373 11.20 25.23 2.23
C LYS A 373 11.42 26.42 1.28
N ILE A 374 11.82 26.16 0.04
CA ILE A 374 11.95 27.21 -0.98
C ILE A 374 10.55 27.76 -1.27
N ARG A 375 10.39 29.07 -1.14
CA ARG A 375 9.11 29.74 -1.41
C ARG A 375 8.84 29.77 -2.90
N ILE A 376 7.64 29.35 -3.28
CA ILE A 376 7.18 29.35 -4.65
C ILE A 376 6.22 30.54 -4.81
N PRO A 377 6.46 31.44 -5.78
CA PRO A 377 5.60 32.62 -5.96
C PRO A 377 4.13 32.26 -6.17
N GLN A 378 3.87 31.22 -6.96
CA GLN A 378 2.55 30.71 -7.29
C GLN A 378 2.56 29.18 -7.32
N ALA A 379 1.68 28.56 -6.54
CA ALA A 379 1.52 27.12 -6.48
C ALA A 379 0.07 26.75 -6.84
N PHE A 380 -0.09 25.95 -7.89
CA PHE A 380 -1.38 25.48 -8.39
C PHE A 380 -1.65 24.06 -7.90
N ILE A 381 -2.34 23.96 -6.76
CA ILE A 381 -2.65 22.68 -6.13
C ILE A 381 -3.89 22.11 -6.79
N SER A 382 -3.71 21.03 -7.56
CA SER A 382 -4.80 20.38 -8.29
C SER A 382 -4.88 18.88 -8.00
N THR A 383 -6.06 18.45 -7.56
CA THR A 383 -6.44 17.06 -7.38
C THR A 383 -7.67 16.65 -8.20
N VAL A 384 -7.98 17.39 -9.28
CA VAL A 384 -9.22 17.31 -10.09
C VAL A 384 -9.62 15.88 -10.50
N ASN A 385 -8.68 14.96 -10.72
CA ASN A 385 -8.97 13.54 -11.00
C ASN A 385 -8.06 12.55 -10.25
N ARG A 386 -7.48 13.00 -9.13
CA ARG A 386 -6.53 12.24 -8.31
C ARG A 386 -6.75 12.48 -6.83
N ASN A 387 -5.88 11.96 -5.99
CA ASN A 387 -5.92 12.21 -4.54
C ASN A 387 -4.79 13.16 -4.13
N PHE A 388 -4.89 13.77 -2.94
CA PHE A 388 -3.86 14.69 -2.44
C PHE A 388 -2.53 13.98 -2.14
N TYR A 389 -2.58 12.70 -1.74
CA TYR A 389 -1.37 11.90 -1.53
C TYR A 389 -0.56 11.71 -2.83
N ASP A 390 -1.21 11.57 -3.98
CA ASP A 390 -0.55 11.49 -5.30
C ASP A 390 0.14 12.82 -5.65
N PHE A 391 -0.48 13.96 -5.30
CA PHE A 391 0.14 15.27 -5.43
C PHE A 391 1.37 15.40 -4.52
N PHE A 392 1.26 14.98 -3.25
CA PHE A 392 2.36 14.95 -2.30
C PHE A 392 3.55 14.12 -2.82
N ILE A 393 3.30 12.90 -3.32
CA ILE A 393 4.36 12.04 -3.87
C ILE A 393 4.96 12.63 -5.15
N GLN A 394 4.16 13.17 -6.07
CA GLN A 394 4.67 13.77 -7.31
C GLN A 394 5.62 14.94 -7.02
N GLN A 395 5.24 15.83 -6.11
CA GLN A 395 6.09 16.97 -5.73
C GLN A 395 7.35 16.52 -5.00
N LEU A 396 7.26 15.46 -4.19
CA LEU A 396 8.41 14.88 -3.51
C LEU A 396 9.42 14.26 -4.51
N GLU A 397 8.93 13.59 -5.55
CA GLU A 397 9.76 13.01 -6.62
C GLU A 397 10.50 14.08 -7.41
N GLN A 398 9.81 15.16 -7.80
CA GLN A 398 10.43 16.28 -8.51
C GLN A 398 11.55 16.95 -7.69
N ASN A 399 11.41 16.97 -6.36
CA ASN A 399 12.43 17.46 -5.43
C ASN A 399 13.48 16.40 -5.02
N LYS A 400 13.36 15.15 -5.51
CA LYS A 400 14.26 14.02 -5.26
C LYS A 400 14.45 13.69 -3.76
N CYS A 401 13.41 13.84 -2.94
CA CYS A 401 13.49 13.58 -1.50
C CYS A 401 13.14 12.13 -1.12
N TYR A 402 13.62 11.67 0.03
CA TYR A 402 13.22 10.40 0.63
C TYR A 402 11.99 10.58 1.54
N LEU A 403 11.11 9.58 1.54
CA LEU A 403 10.05 9.43 2.54
C LEU A 403 10.27 8.14 3.31
N LYS A 404 10.34 8.24 4.64
CA LYS A 404 10.50 7.09 5.53
C LYS A 404 9.31 6.96 6.47
N TYR A 405 8.58 5.85 6.39
CA TYR A 405 7.66 5.42 7.45
C TYR A 405 8.46 4.82 8.61
N PHE A 406 8.21 5.28 9.82
CA PHE A 406 8.80 4.72 11.05
C PHE A 406 7.76 4.63 12.15
N CYS A 407 7.84 3.55 12.93
CA CYS A 407 7.03 3.35 14.12
C CYS A 407 7.96 2.97 15.27
N ASP A 408 7.92 3.74 16.35
CA ASP A 408 8.63 3.35 17.58
C ASP A 408 7.97 2.08 18.15
N LYS A 409 8.76 1.02 18.30
CA LYS A 409 8.30 -0.27 18.81
C LYS A 409 7.71 -0.17 20.21
N LYS A 410 8.25 0.71 21.07
CA LYS A 410 7.84 0.82 22.48
C LYS A 410 6.60 1.69 22.63
N SER A 411 6.60 2.89 22.06
CA SER A 411 5.48 3.82 22.20
C SER A 411 4.34 3.60 21.20
N GLY A 412 4.60 3.04 20.02
CA GLY A 412 3.61 2.91 18.94
C GLY A 412 3.33 4.22 18.23
N LYS A 413 4.20 5.23 18.37
CA LYS A 413 4.06 6.50 17.66
C LYS A 413 4.62 6.38 16.24
N VAL A 414 3.85 6.85 15.27
CA VAL A 414 4.25 6.91 13.86
C VAL A 414 4.85 8.27 13.55
N SER A 415 6.04 8.27 12.96
CA SER A 415 6.68 9.45 12.41
C SER A 415 7.09 9.20 10.96
N TYR A 416 6.77 10.15 10.09
CA TYR A 416 7.31 10.21 8.74
C TYR A 416 8.49 11.16 8.72
N HIS A 417 9.58 10.77 8.07
CA HIS A 417 10.73 11.65 7.85
C HIS A 417 10.86 11.97 6.37
N VAL A 418 10.99 13.26 6.06
CA VAL A 418 11.28 13.76 4.73
C VAL A 418 12.67 14.39 4.72
N VAL A 419 13.59 13.79 3.98
CA VAL A 419 15.00 14.20 3.91
C VAL A 419 15.49 14.22 2.47
N ASP A 420 16.38 15.15 2.14
CA ASP A 420 16.95 15.25 0.80
C ASP A 420 18.03 14.16 0.57
N GLN A 421 18.69 13.71 1.65
CA GLN A 421 19.76 12.70 1.63
C GLN A 421 19.65 11.76 2.84
N VAL A 422 20.29 10.59 2.76
CA VAL A 422 20.38 9.65 3.89
C VAL A 422 21.65 9.94 4.69
N ASP A 423 21.47 10.46 5.91
CA ASP A 423 22.53 10.91 6.79
C ASP A 423 22.45 10.27 8.19
N ASN A 424 23.43 10.60 9.04
CA ASN A 424 23.49 10.12 10.42
C ASN A 424 22.28 10.60 11.25
N ASP A 425 21.71 11.76 10.92
CA ASP A 425 20.58 12.30 11.67
C ASP A 425 19.31 11.52 11.40
N LEU A 426 19.08 11.03 10.17
CA LEU A 426 18.03 10.05 9.91
C LEU A 426 18.33 8.74 10.65
N GLN A 427 19.55 8.22 10.51
CA GLN A 427 19.94 6.91 11.08
C GLN A 427 19.78 6.87 12.60
N ARG A 428 20.08 7.96 13.32
CA ARG A 428 19.86 8.10 14.78
C ARG A 428 18.41 7.88 15.18
N ASN A 429 17.45 8.30 14.35
CA ASN A 429 16.02 8.21 14.64
C ASN A 429 15.41 6.86 14.25
N ILE A 430 16.06 6.09 13.37
CA ILE A 430 15.54 4.82 12.85
C ILE A 430 16.35 3.60 13.32
N VAL A 431 17.17 3.77 14.36
CA VAL A 431 17.91 2.65 14.98
C VAL A 431 16.91 1.61 15.48
N ASN A 432 17.16 0.35 15.12
CA ASN A 432 16.38 -0.77 15.62
C ASN A 432 16.62 -0.90 17.14
N SER A 433 15.52 -0.95 17.91
CA SER A 433 15.56 -0.98 19.38
C SER A 433 15.71 -2.38 19.99
N ASP A 434 15.78 -3.43 19.16
CA ASP A 434 16.13 -4.78 19.59
C ASP A 434 17.66 -4.92 19.74
N GLU A 435 18.10 -5.90 20.55
CA GLU A 435 19.52 -6.21 20.78
C GLU A 435 19.99 -7.43 19.95
N ASP A 436 21.29 -7.73 19.97
CA ASP A 436 21.94 -8.84 19.24
C ASP A 436 21.77 -8.79 17.71
N LEU A 437 21.66 -7.60 17.15
CA LEU A 437 21.65 -7.35 15.70
C LEU A 437 23.08 -7.43 15.16
N LYS A 438 23.29 -8.25 14.14
CA LYS A 438 24.54 -8.41 13.41
C LYS A 438 24.37 -7.88 11.99
N ASP A 439 25.44 -7.31 11.45
CA ASP A 439 25.43 -6.71 10.10
C ASP A 439 25.70 -7.74 8.99
N LYS A 440 26.23 -8.91 9.35
CA LYS A 440 26.64 -9.98 8.44
C LYS A 440 25.66 -11.14 8.47
N LEU A 441 25.42 -11.73 7.30
CA LEU A 441 24.62 -12.95 7.16
C LEU A 441 25.22 -14.08 7.99
N SER A 442 24.55 -14.46 9.07
CA SER A 442 25.00 -15.58 9.89
C SER A 442 24.58 -16.92 9.25
N PRO A 443 25.27 -18.03 9.58
CA PRO A 443 24.85 -19.37 9.16
C PRO A 443 23.41 -19.73 9.57
N TYR A 444 22.92 -19.13 10.68
CA TYR A 444 21.53 -19.30 11.13
C TYR A 444 20.54 -18.60 10.20
N ASP A 445 20.85 -17.40 9.73
CA ASP A 445 20.01 -16.68 8.75
C ASP A 445 19.92 -17.48 7.43
N ILE A 446 21.05 -18.05 6.99
CA ILE A 446 21.11 -18.89 5.79
C ILE A 446 20.20 -20.12 5.91
N SER A 447 20.16 -20.76 7.09
CA SER A 447 19.32 -21.94 7.34
C SER A 447 17.81 -21.65 7.22
N CYS A 448 17.39 -20.38 7.35
CA CYS A 448 16.00 -19.95 7.28
C CYS A 448 15.52 -19.69 5.84
N PHE A 449 16.43 -19.62 4.86
CA PHE A 449 16.06 -19.35 3.47
C PHE A 449 15.38 -20.53 2.79
N LYS A 450 14.39 -20.19 1.96
CA LYS A 450 13.64 -21.11 1.12
C LYS A 450 14.03 -20.97 -0.35
N LYS A 451 14.22 -19.74 -0.82
CA LYS A 451 14.60 -19.40 -2.20
C LYS A 451 15.39 -18.11 -2.25
N GLN A 452 16.27 -18.02 -3.24
CA GLN A 452 16.92 -16.78 -3.68
C GLN A 452 16.55 -16.57 -5.15
N ILE A 453 16.06 -15.39 -5.51
CA ILE A 453 15.65 -15.06 -6.87
C ILE A 453 16.32 -13.74 -7.25
N LEU A 454 17.19 -13.76 -8.26
CA LEU A 454 17.80 -12.56 -8.83
C LEU A 454 16.78 -11.90 -9.77
N ILE A 455 16.48 -10.62 -9.57
CA ILE A 455 15.54 -9.84 -10.40
C ILE A 455 16.32 -9.12 -11.50
N SER A 456 17.34 -8.36 -11.10
CA SER A 456 18.20 -7.59 -12.00
C SER A 456 19.62 -7.53 -11.46
N ASN A 457 20.58 -7.31 -12.37
CA ASN A 457 21.97 -7.02 -12.04
C ASN A 457 22.44 -5.81 -12.86
N LYS A 458 23.56 -5.21 -12.46
CA LYS A 458 24.19 -4.12 -13.21
C LYS A 458 24.49 -4.59 -14.64
N SER A 459 23.94 -3.88 -15.63
CA SER A 459 24.20 -4.18 -17.04
C SER A 459 25.50 -3.53 -17.50
N ASN A 460 26.14 -4.13 -18.50
CA ASN A 460 27.31 -3.56 -19.17
C ASN A 460 26.95 -2.79 -20.44
N PHE A 461 25.65 -2.70 -20.76
CA PHE A 461 25.15 -2.04 -21.95
C PHE A 461 23.99 -1.10 -21.65
N TYR A 462 23.95 0.04 -22.35
CA TYR A 462 22.83 0.99 -22.34
C TYR A 462 22.49 1.46 -23.76
N VAL A 463 21.26 1.94 -23.97
CA VAL A 463 20.82 2.56 -25.23
C VAL A 463 21.12 4.05 -25.16
N LYS A 464 21.71 4.63 -26.22
CA LYS A 464 21.95 6.06 -26.27
C LYS A 464 20.63 6.82 -26.29
N GLU A 465 20.41 7.66 -25.28
CA GLU A 465 19.26 8.57 -25.22
C GLU A 465 19.70 9.97 -25.64
N LYS A 466 19.09 10.49 -26.71
CA LYS A 466 19.38 11.82 -27.25
C LYS A 466 18.27 12.77 -26.86
N ASN A 467 18.62 13.85 -26.16
CA ASN A 467 17.70 14.94 -25.92
C ASN A 467 17.63 15.80 -27.18
N ILE A 468 16.41 16.06 -27.66
CA ILE A 468 16.18 16.84 -28.88
C ILE A 468 15.23 17.98 -28.56
N CYS A 469 15.74 19.21 -28.66
CA CYS A 469 14.95 20.42 -28.60
C CYS A 469 14.81 21.00 -30.02
N PRO A 470 13.68 20.77 -30.72
CA PRO A 470 13.48 21.21 -32.10
C PRO A 470 13.09 22.70 -32.18
N ASP A 471 13.79 23.57 -31.45
CA ASP A 471 13.58 25.02 -31.49
C ASP A 471 14.36 25.63 -32.65
N VAL A 472 13.74 26.56 -33.39
CA VAL A 472 14.33 27.22 -34.56
C VAL A 472 15.36 28.27 -34.13
N THR A 473 15.09 29.02 -33.06
CA THR A 473 15.86 30.22 -32.69
C THR A 473 16.95 29.95 -31.67
N LEU A 474 16.97 28.76 -31.03
CA LEU A 474 18.10 28.33 -30.21
C LEU A 474 19.35 28.15 -31.09
N THR A 475 20.41 28.89 -30.73
CA THR A 475 21.70 28.88 -31.42
C THR A 475 22.66 27.81 -30.90
N THR A 476 22.30 27.12 -29.82
CA THR A 476 23.05 26.00 -29.23
C THR A 476 22.80 24.68 -29.96
N GLN A 477 23.49 23.62 -29.54
CA GLN A 477 23.26 22.29 -30.10
C GLN A 477 21.84 21.80 -29.78
N LYS A 478 21.07 21.46 -30.83
CA LYS A 478 19.69 20.97 -30.68
C LYS A 478 19.60 19.51 -30.23
N LYS A 479 20.69 18.76 -30.39
CA LYS A 479 20.81 17.35 -30.01
C LYS A 479 21.97 17.20 -29.06
N GLU A 480 21.68 16.83 -27.83
CA GLU A 480 22.68 16.52 -26.81
C GLU A 480 22.45 15.11 -26.27
N ASP A 481 23.52 14.36 -26.02
CA ASP A 481 23.42 13.04 -25.40
C ASP A 481 23.12 13.22 -23.90
N ARG A 482 22.15 12.46 -23.37
CA ARG A 482 21.89 12.44 -21.92
C ARG A 482 23.10 11.86 -21.18
N LYS A 483 23.35 12.40 -19.98
CA LYS A 483 24.44 11.94 -19.11
C LYS A 483 24.03 10.67 -18.36
N ILE A 484 25.02 9.82 -18.12
CA ILE A 484 24.92 8.60 -17.32
C ILE A 484 25.83 8.75 -16.11
N SER A 485 25.35 8.42 -14.92
CA SER A 485 26.15 8.48 -13.69
C SER A 485 27.15 7.32 -13.58
N ASP A 486 26.85 6.17 -14.20
CA ASP A 486 27.72 5.00 -14.26
C ASP A 486 28.66 5.03 -15.48
N THR A 487 29.98 5.10 -15.25
CA THR A 487 30.99 5.31 -16.33
C THR A 487 31.48 4.05 -17.05
N LEU A 488 31.33 2.85 -16.47
CA LEU A 488 31.88 1.59 -17.01
C LEU A 488 30.93 0.83 -17.95
N ILE A 489 29.87 1.47 -18.44
CA ILE A 489 28.82 0.86 -19.25
C ILE A 489 29.00 1.28 -20.71
N LYS A 490 28.95 0.33 -21.66
CA LYS A 490 29.13 0.62 -23.09
C LYS A 490 27.78 0.91 -23.76
N PRO A 491 27.71 1.88 -24.68
CA PRO A 491 26.49 2.07 -25.46
C PRO A 491 26.31 0.93 -26.48
N PHE A 492 25.07 0.59 -26.80
CA PHE A 492 24.77 -0.14 -28.04
C PHE A 492 25.14 0.69 -29.27
N SER A 493 25.51 0.01 -30.36
CA SER A 493 25.80 0.65 -31.65
C SER A 493 24.50 0.91 -32.43
N SER A 494 24.38 2.10 -33.02
CA SER A 494 23.31 2.46 -33.96
C SER A 494 21.86 2.30 -33.47
N ILE A 495 21.65 2.23 -32.15
CA ILE A 495 20.31 2.24 -31.53
C ILE A 495 20.19 3.55 -30.75
N LEU A 496 19.18 4.34 -31.10
CA LEU A 496 18.90 5.62 -30.48
C LEU A 496 17.49 5.63 -29.88
N LYS A 497 17.36 6.35 -28.77
CA LYS A 497 16.06 6.75 -28.23
C LYS A 497 16.03 8.27 -28.19
N ASP A 498 15.15 8.84 -28.98
CA ASP A 498 14.99 10.29 -29.08
C ASP A 498 13.99 10.77 -28.03
N ASN A 499 14.43 11.69 -27.18
CA ASN A 499 13.63 12.33 -26.16
C ASN A 499 13.29 13.75 -26.64
N LEU A 500 12.10 13.91 -27.19
CA LEU A 500 11.61 15.20 -27.67
C LEU A 500 11.06 16.04 -26.52
N GLN A 501 11.38 17.32 -26.52
CA GLN A 501 10.72 18.32 -25.69
C GLN A 501 9.56 18.96 -26.47
N SER A 502 8.43 19.18 -25.82
CA SER A 502 7.32 19.93 -26.41
C SER A 502 7.71 21.40 -26.55
N VAL A 503 7.50 21.95 -27.75
CA VAL A 503 7.74 23.37 -28.03
C VAL A 503 6.42 24.13 -27.83
N GLU A 504 6.32 24.84 -26.71
CA GLU A 504 5.24 25.76 -26.38
C GLU A 504 5.49 27.14 -27.04
N TYR A 505 4.58 28.11 -26.86
CA TYR A 505 4.80 29.48 -27.36
C TYR A 505 5.84 30.25 -26.55
N ILE A 506 6.09 29.80 -25.31
CA ILE A 506 7.03 30.36 -24.36
C ILE A 506 8.45 30.00 -24.79
N GLN A 507 9.40 30.89 -24.53
CA GLN A 507 10.82 30.59 -24.64
C GLN A 507 11.16 29.22 -24.00
N SER A 508 11.81 28.34 -24.75
CA SER A 508 12.14 27.00 -24.30
C SER A 508 13.08 27.02 -23.10
N ASN A 509 12.67 26.40 -21.99
CA ASN A 509 13.54 26.19 -20.83
C ASN A 509 14.42 24.94 -21.06
N ASN A 510 15.71 25.05 -20.78
CA ASN A 510 16.70 23.98 -21.03
C ASN A 510 16.78 22.93 -19.90
N ASP A 511 15.67 22.57 -19.25
CA ASP A 511 15.76 22.16 -17.82
C ASP A 511 15.45 20.70 -17.46
N ASP A 512 15.16 19.81 -18.40
CA ASP A 512 15.01 18.38 -18.06
C ASP A 512 16.29 17.59 -18.34
N ILE A 513 17.39 17.96 -17.65
CA ILE A 513 18.60 17.13 -17.59
C ILE A 513 18.34 15.96 -16.63
N GLN A 514 17.56 15.00 -17.10
CA GLN A 514 17.41 13.71 -16.44
C GLN A 514 18.58 12.80 -16.82
N GLU A 515 19.03 12.00 -15.85
CA GLU A 515 20.00 10.94 -16.10
C GLU A 515 19.33 9.75 -16.80
N ILE A 516 20.10 9.00 -17.57
CA ILE A 516 19.67 7.68 -18.06
C ILE A 516 19.60 6.73 -16.86
N ILE A 517 18.39 6.30 -16.48
CA ILE A 517 18.18 5.38 -15.36
C ILE A 517 18.72 3.99 -15.74
N THR A 518 19.79 3.56 -15.07
CA THR A 518 20.40 2.23 -15.26
C THR A 518 19.78 1.17 -14.35
N THR A 519 19.99 -0.10 -14.68
CA THR A 519 19.54 -1.20 -13.82
C THR A 519 20.48 -1.37 -12.64
N GLY A 520 19.92 -1.37 -11.42
CA GLY A 520 20.63 -1.77 -10.22
C GLY A 520 20.67 -3.28 -9.99
N PHE A 521 21.24 -3.65 -8.83
CA PHE A 521 21.18 -5.01 -8.31
C PHE A 521 19.95 -5.19 -7.42
N GLU A 522 19.14 -6.22 -7.71
CA GLU A 522 17.97 -6.58 -6.91
C GLU A 522 17.89 -8.10 -6.69
N ILE A 523 17.83 -8.53 -5.43
CA ILE A 523 17.52 -9.91 -5.03
C ILE A 523 16.24 -9.95 -4.23
N LEU A 524 15.40 -10.94 -4.54
CA LEU A 524 14.29 -11.36 -3.69
C LEU A 524 14.69 -12.60 -2.88
N LEU A 525 14.78 -12.44 -1.57
CA LEU A 525 14.96 -13.55 -0.63
C LEU A 525 13.62 -14.01 -0.10
N THR A 526 13.38 -15.31 -0.08
CA THR A 526 12.21 -15.91 0.59
C THR A 526 12.68 -16.67 1.81
N SER A 527 12.17 -16.30 2.98
CA SER A 527 12.43 -16.93 4.27
C SER A 527 11.14 -17.53 4.86
N ARG A 528 11.31 -18.48 5.78
CA ARG A 528 10.22 -19.02 6.60
C ARG A 528 10.06 -18.27 7.92
N ASN A 529 11.01 -17.43 8.28
CA ASN A 529 11.08 -16.72 9.56
C ASN A 529 11.56 -15.29 9.38
N THR A 530 11.27 -14.44 10.37
CA THR A 530 12.09 -13.25 10.63
C THR A 530 13.52 -13.75 10.85
N LEU A 531 14.50 -13.18 10.15
CA LEU A 531 15.86 -13.69 10.25
C LEU A 531 16.40 -13.42 11.66
N PRO A 532 17.05 -14.38 12.32
CA PRO A 532 17.36 -14.31 13.75
C PRO A 532 18.46 -13.32 14.13
N PHE A 533 19.49 -13.11 13.28
CA PHE A 533 20.63 -12.26 13.65
C PHE A 533 20.82 -11.05 12.76
N LEU A 534 20.31 -11.05 11.53
CA LEU A 534 20.41 -9.91 10.61
C LEU A 534 19.42 -8.79 10.95
N ASP A 535 19.75 -7.50 10.79
CA ASP A 535 18.74 -6.43 10.90
C ASP A 535 17.72 -6.51 9.77
N THR A 536 16.58 -7.15 10.03
CA THR A 536 15.52 -7.34 9.04
C THR A 536 14.52 -6.20 9.05
N GLU A 537 14.88 -5.04 9.57
CA GLU A 537 14.07 -3.82 9.48
C GLU A 537 14.56 -2.92 8.36
N ILE A 538 13.65 -2.10 7.81
CA ILE A 538 14.02 -1.17 6.74
C ILE A 538 14.63 0.06 7.43
N THR A 539 15.94 0.02 7.69
CA THR A 539 16.69 1.09 8.41
C THR A 539 17.56 1.95 7.49
N LEU A 540 17.60 1.68 6.18
CA LEU A 540 18.53 2.33 5.22
C LEU A 540 20.00 2.29 5.70
N SER A 541 20.34 1.26 6.47
CA SER A 541 21.68 0.96 6.95
C SER A 541 22.37 -0.06 6.02
N LYS A 542 23.66 -0.30 6.26
CA LYS A 542 24.48 -1.22 5.48
C LYS A 542 24.41 -2.62 6.06
N LEU A 543 24.25 -3.61 5.19
CA LEU A 543 24.43 -5.03 5.47
C LEU A 543 25.66 -5.52 4.71
N ASP A 544 26.68 -5.95 5.44
CA ASP A 544 27.96 -6.35 4.85
C ASP A 544 27.88 -7.72 4.19
N ASN A 545 28.49 -7.83 3.01
CA ASN A 545 28.51 -9.06 2.23
C ASN A 545 29.91 -9.71 2.24
N ASP A 546 30.26 -10.32 3.37
CA ASP A 546 31.55 -11.02 3.54
C ASP A 546 31.57 -12.42 2.93
N GLN A 547 30.39 -12.96 2.60
CA GLN A 547 30.22 -14.35 2.23
C GLN A 547 29.46 -14.45 0.91
N ASN A 548 30.03 -15.14 -0.08
CA ASN A 548 29.45 -15.31 -1.43
C ASN A 548 28.26 -16.30 -1.47
N TYR A 549 27.38 -16.29 -0.47
CA TYR A 549 26.19 -17.15 -0.40
C TYR A 549 25.00 -16.60 -1.21
N LEU A 550 25.02 -15.32 -1.55
CA LEU A 550 24.00 -14.66 -2.36
C LEU A 550 24.41 -14.62 -3.85
N LEU A 551 23.47 -14.94 -4.74
CA LEU A 551 23.70 -14.91 -6.19
C LEU A 551 24.02 -13.50 -6.70
N GLY A 552 25.07 -13.33 -7.50
CA GLY A 552 25.37 -12.07 -8.19
C GLY A 552 25.97 -10.95 -7.33
N ALA A 553 26.38 -11.26 -6.09
CA ALA A 553 26.88 -10.26 -5.13
C ALA A 553 28.41 -10.22 -4.99
N THR A 554 29.19 -10.93 -5.83
CA THR A 554 30.64 -11.12 -5.64
C THR A 554 31.44 -9.80 -5.58
N ASP A 555 31.03 -8.78 -6.33
CA ASP A 555 31.68 -7.46 -6.35
C ASP A 555 30.93 -6.41 -5.52
N ILE A 556 29.88 -6.83 -4.79
CA ILE A 556 29.01 -5.93 -4.02
C ILE A 556 29.42 -5.97 -2.55
N LYS A 557 29.90 -4.84 -2.05
CA LYS A 557 30.39 -4.69 -0.67
C LYS A 557 29.26 -4.70 0.37
N SER A 558 28.30 -3.80 0.19
CA SER A 558 27.22 -3.57 1.16
C SER A 558 25.86 -3.50 0.50
N LEU A 559 24.86 -4.04 1.19
CA LEU A 559 23.49 -4.17 0.75
C LEU A 559 22.56 -3.43 1.71
N TYR A 560 21.30 -3.24 1.32
CA TYR A 560 20.23 -2.81 2.23
C TYR A 560 18.90 -3.47 1.86
N ILE A 561 17.98 -3.55 2.83
CA ILE A 561 16.62 -4.06 2.61
C ILE A 561 15.72 -2.89 2.24
N SER A 562 15.08 -2.95 1.07
CA SER A 562 14.14 -1.90 0.62
C SER A 562 12.66 -2.29 0.79
N GLN A 563 12.38 -3.59 0.92
CA GLN A 563 11.01 -4.09 1.05
C GLN A 563 10.92 -5.32 1.95
N ARG A 564 9.82 -5.43 2.70
CA ARG A 564 9.40 -6.64 3.43
C ARG A 564 7.99 -7.03 3.03
N LYS A 565 7.76 -8.33 2.84
CA LYS A 565 6.42 -8.88 2.69
C LYS A 565 6.23 -10.01 3.70
N LEU A 566 5.24 -9.88 4.56
CA LEU A 566 4.87 -10.86 5.58
C LEU A 566 3.54 -11.49 5.18
N LEU A 567 3.52 -12.81 5.05
CA LEU A 567 2.29 -13.58 4.85
C LEU A 567 2.18 -14.59 5.99
N PHE A 568 1.24 -14.34 6.90
CA PHE A 568 0.89 -15.23 8.00
C PHE A 568 -0.46 -15.85 7.75
N LYS A 569 -0.54 -17.18 7.82
CA LYS A 569 -1.78 -17.94 7.63
C LYS A 569 -1.99 -18.90 8.78
N ARG A 570 -3.15 -18.86 9.44
CA ARG A 570 -3.50 -19.78 10.52
C ARG A 570 -3.42 -21.22 10.00
N SER A 571 -2.75 -22.08 10.76
CA SER A 571 -2.61 -23.49 10.41
C SER A 571 -3.96 -24.21 10.43
N LYS A 572 -4.08 -25.28 9.66
CA LYS A 572 -5.31 -26.09 9.61
C LYS A 572 -5.66 -26.68 10.97
N TYR A 573 -4.66 -27.12 11.75
CA TYR A 573 -4.83 -27.68 13.09
C TYR A 573 -5.41 -26.65 14.06
N CYS A 574 -4.82 -25.45 14.10
CA CYS A 574 -5.31 -24.38 14.98
C CYS A 574 -6.72 -23.94 14.60
N SER A 575 -7.03 -23.92 13.31
CA SER A 575 -8.38 -23.60 12.84
C SER A 575 -9.38 -24.65 13.32
N LYS A 576 -9.10 -25.94 13.10
CA LYS A 576 -9.98 -27.03 13.58
C LYS A 576 -10.19 -26.99 15.09
N GLN A 577 -9.11 -26.86 15.86
CA GLN A 577 -9.18 -26.79 17.33
C GLN A 577 -9.97 -25.57 17.81
N LEU A 578 -9.83 -24.43 17.13
CA LEU A 578 -10.63 -23.24 17.44
C LEU A 578 -12.12 -23.50 17.26
N TYR A 579 -12.54 -24.00 16.09
CA TYR A 579 -13.95 -24.26 15.78
C TYR A 579 -14.55 -25.36 16.69
N GLU A 580 -13.78 -26.40 17.02
CA GLU A 580 -14.19 -27.44 17.97
C GLU A 580 -14.42 -26.86 19.38
N ASN A 581 -13.51 -25.99 19.85
CA ASN A 581 -13.67 -25.32 21.14
C ASN A 581 -14.87 -24.37 21.15
N LEU A 582 -15.08 -23.60 20.08
CA LEU A 582 -16.22 -22.67 19.97
C LEU A 582 -17.57 -23.39 20.05
N HIS A 583 -17.68 -24.59 19.46
CA HIS A 583 -18.88 -25.42 19.54
C HIS A 583 -19.22 -25.84 20.98
N ASN A 584 -18.19 -26.10 21.79
CA ASN A 584 -18.35 -26.51 23.19
C ASN A 584 -18.64 -25.34 24.15
N PHE A 585 -18.55 -24.09 23.69
CA PHE A 585 -18.85 -22.92 24.50
C PHE A 585 -20.33 -22.52 24.40
N HIS A 586 -21.05 -22.59 25.52
CA HIS A 586 -22.40 -22.03 25.65
C HIS A 586 -22.36 -20.71 26.44
N TYR A 587 -23.19 -19.74 26.05
CA TYR A 587 -23.39 -18.53 26.83
C TYR A 587 -24.19 -18.85 28.09
N LYS A 588 -23.91 -18.13 29.19
CA LYS A 588 -24.63 -18.32 30.45
C LYS A 588 -26.08 -17.82 30.39
N SER A 589 -26.31 -16.77 29.60
CA SER A 589 -27.62 -16.23 29.27
C SER A 589 -27.57 -15.58 27.89
N ASP A 590 -28.74 -15.28 27.31
CA ASP A 590 -28.88 -14.61 26.01
C ASP A 590 -28.86 -13.07 26.13
N SER A 591 -28.55 -12.51 27.31
CA SER A 591 -28.50 -11.06 27.52
C SER A 591 -27.26 -10.43 26.86
N GLU A 592 -27.39 -9.22 26.30
CA GLU A 592 -26.24 -8.49 25.70
C GLU A 592 -25.09 -8.29 26.70
N SER A 593 -25.37 -8.25 28.01
CA SER A 593 -24.34 -8.11 29.06
C SER A 593 -23.52 -9.38 29.34
N ASP A 594 -24.04 -10.55 28.97
CA ASP A 594 -23.42 -11.87 29.19
C ASP A 594 -22.81 -12.48 27.92
N VAL A 595 -23.19 -11.99 26.73
CA VAL A 595 -22.54 -12.37 25.47
C VAL A 595 -21.14 -11.75 25.43
N TYR A 596 -20.12 -12.55 25.13
CA TYR A 596 -18.73 -12.10 25.03
C TYR A 596 -18.04 -12.74 23.83
N GLU A 597 -16.89 -12.20 23.44
CA GLU A 597 -16.08 -12.81 22.37
C GLU A 597 -15.48 -14.13 22.87
N LYS A 598 -16.02 -15.27 22.45
CA LYS A 598 -15.54 -16.62 22.79
C LYS A 598 -14.10 -16.91 22.35
N ILE A 599 -13.66 -16.48 21.17
CA ILE A 599 -12.33 -16.79 20.60
C ILE A 599 -11.23 -16.30 21.55
N ALA A 600 -11.43 -15.14 22.17
CA ALA A 600 -10.52 -14.52 23.13
C ALA A 600 -10.14 -15.44 24.31
N PHE A 601 -11.00 -16.39 24.67
CA PHE A 601 -10.82 -17.29 25.81
C PHE A 601 -10.38 -18.71 25.40
N THR A 602 -10.18 -18.96 24.11
CA THR A 602 -9.72 -20.27 23.63
C THR A 602 -8.23 -20.48 23.89
N LYS A 603 -7.85 -21.67 24.33
CA LYS A 603 -6.44 -22.07 24.45
C LYS A 603 -5.89 -22.47 23.08
N TYR A 604 -4.65 -22.11 22.80
CA TYR A 604 -3.99 -22.40 21.53
C TYR A 604 -2.52 -22.76 21.73
N PRO A 605 -1.90 -23.50 20.79
CA PRO A 605 -0.48 -23.86 20.86
C PRO A 605 0.44 -22.64 20.68
N SER A 606 1.72 -22.78 21.04
CA SER A 606 2.72 -21.70 20.93
C SER A 606 2.99 -21.23 19.49
N LEU A 607 2.77 -22.11 18.51
CA LEU A 607 2.89 -21.84 17.09
C LEU A 607 1.55 -22.10 16.41
N THR A 608 1.00 -21.06 15.79
CA THR A 608 -0.36 -21.11 15.22
C THR A 608 -0.42 -20.86 13.73
N HIS A 609 0.61 -20.21 13.15
CA HIS A 609 0.60 -19.71 11.77
C HIS A 609 1.75 -20.30 10.94
N ASP A 610 1.50 -20.47 9.63
CA ASP A 610 2.52 -20.63 8.60
C ASP A 610 3.08 -19.25 8.22
N ASN A 611 4.40 -19.17 8.12
CA ASN A 611 5.13 -17.94 7.86
C ASN A 611 5.80 -18.00 6.49
N LEU A 612 5.53 -16.98 5.67
CA LEU A 612 6.25 -16.74 4.44
C LEU A 612 6.65 -15.28 4.37
N ILE A 613 7.95 -15.03 4.46
CA ILE A 613 8.52 -13.69 4.49
C ILE A 613 9.39 -13.50 3.27
N THR A 614 9.25 -12.38 2.57
CA THR A 614 10.16 -12.02 1.48
C THR A 614 10.82 -10.67 1.70
N TYR A 615 12.08 -10.56 1.32
CA TYR A 615 12.88 -9.35 1.39
C TYR A 615 13.35 -8.95 0.00
N LYS A 616 13.25 -7.67 -0.34
CA LYS A 616 13.97 -7.10 -1.48
C LYS A 616 15.26 -6.47 -0.98
N ILE A 617 16.37 -6.92 -1.55
CA ILE A 617 17.71 -6.46 -1.20
C ILE A 617 18.34 -5.76 -2.40
N LYS A 618 18.92 -4.59 -2.16
CA LYS A 618 19.55 -3.73 -3.15
C LYS A 618 21.00 -3.40 -2.77
N ASN A 619 21.80 -3.01 -3.75
CA ASN A 619 23.15 -2.50 -3.51
C ASN A 619 23.10 -1.10 -2.88
N TYR A 620 23.81 -0.90 -1.77
CA TYR A 620 23.86 0.38 -1.06
C TYR A 620 24.49 1.50 -1.89
N SER A 621 25.41 1.21 -2.82
CA SER A 621 25.98 2.25 -3.70
C SER A 621 24.95 2.88 -4.64
N ASN A 622 23.83 2.19 -4.86
CA ASN A 622 22.73 2.64 -5.73
C ASN A 622 21.50 3.02 -4.90
N LEU A 623 21.72 3.52 -3.67
CA LEU A 623 20.65 3.99 -2.80
C LEU A 623 19.94 5.18 -3.45
N THR A 624 18.66 4.99 -3.73
CA THR A 624 17.79 5.94 -4.42
C THR A 624 16.41 5.92 -3.74
N PRO A 625 15.67 7.04 -3.73
CA PRO A 625 14.33 7.06 -3.19
C PRO A 625 13.40 6.16 -4.02
N GLU A 626 12.47 5.48 -3.35
CA GLU A 626 11.43 4.68 -4.00
C GLU A 626 10.08 5.39 -3.85
N TYR A 627 9.34 5.56 -4.94
CA TYR A 627 8.01 6.18 -4.92
C TYR A 627 6.92 5.17 -5.29
N PRO A 628 5.73 5.24 -4.67
CA PRO A 628 4.57 4.50 -5.14
C PRO A 628 4.13 5.01 -6.53
N LYS A 629 3.38 4.19 -7.27
CA LYS A 629 2.68 4.67 -8.46
C LYS A 629 1.66 5.73 -8.05
N TYR A 630 1.61 6.84 -8.77
CA TYR A 630 0.69 7.95 -8.55
C TYR A 630 0.07 8.42 -9.89
N LYS A 631 -0.96 9.27 -9.82
CA LYS A 631 -1.54 9.93 -10.99
C LYS A 631 -0.94 11.33 -11.17
N SER A 632 -0.40 11.59 -12.35
CA SER A 632 0.12 12.90 -12.73
C SER A 632 -0.97 13.98 -12.71
N PHE A 633 -0.52 15.23 -12.66
CA PHE A 633 -1.37 16.42 -12.72
C PHE A 633 -2.30 16.37 -13.93
N SER A 634 -3.53 16.86 -13.76
CA SER A 634 -4.48 17.06 -14.85
C SER A 634 -4.84 18.53 -14.91
N ASN A 635 -4.89 19.04 -16.14
CA ASN A 635 -5.19 20.44 -16.39
C ASN A 635 -6.60 20.78 -15.92
N PHE A 636 -6.79 22.05 -15.57
CA PHE A 636 -8.10 22.60 -15.25
C PHE A 636 -8.14 24.07 -15.66
N TYR A 637 -9.36 24.54 -15.92
CA TYR A 637 -9.60 25.88 -16.42
C TYR A 637 -10.07 26.82 -15.32
N ILE A 638 -9.63 28.08 -15.43
CA ILE A 638 -10.03 29.19 -14.57
C ILE A 638 -10.37 30.37 -15.47
N ASN A 639 -11.43 31.09 -15.14
CA ASN A 639 -11.68 32.40 -15.74
C ASN A 639 -11.04 33.48 -14.87
N GLY A 640 -10.27 34.38 -15.47
CA GLY A 640 -9.64 35.50 -14.78
C GLY A 640 -9.92 36.84 -15.45
N ARG A 641 -9.87 37.93 -14.68
CA ARG A 641 -9.96 39.30 -15.18
C ARG A 641 -8.59 39.96 -15.14
N VAL A 642 -8.16 40.53 -16.27
CA VAL A 642 -6.89 41.28 -16.31
C VAL A 642 -7.04 42.60 -15.55
N THR A 643 -6.09 42.93 -14.68
CA THR A 643 -6.06 44.18 -13.91
C THR A 643 -4.65 44.79 -13.91
N ILE A 644 -4.54 46.06 -13.50
CA ILE A 644 -3.27 46.82 -13.47
C ILE A 644 -3.01 47.39 -12.08
N GLY A 645 -4.04 47.96 -11.46
CA GLY A 645 -3.98 48.55 -10.12
C GLY A 645 -5.39 48.71 -9.58
N GLU A 646 -5.50 49.16 -8.34
CA GLU A 646 -6.79 49.21 -7.63
C GLU A 646 -7.62 50.44 -8.01
N ASN A 647 -6.98 51.62 -8.03
CA ASN A 647 -7.63 52.88 -8.39
C ASN A 647 -7.30 53.23 -9.85
N VAL A 648 -8.17 52.80 -10.77
CA VAL A 648 -8.00 53.04 -12.21
C VAL A 648 -8.66 54.38 -12.60
N ASN A 649 -7.88 55.32 -13.13
CA ASN A 649 -8.38 56.61 -13.63
C ASN A 649 -9.25 56.43 -14.88
N ASN A 650 -10.21 57.33 -15.10
CA ASN A 650 -11.15 57.26 -16.23
C ASN A 650 -10.47 57.37 -17.61
N ASP A 651 -9.39 58.15 -17.74
CA ASP A 651 -8.64 58.22 -19.00
C ASP A 651 -7.63 57.05 -19.15
N SER A 652 -7.37 56.32 -18.07
CA SER A 652 -6.58 55.08 -18.06
C SER A 652 -7.46 53.84 -17.93
N LYS A 653 -8.77 53.97 -18.22
CA LYS A 653 -9.79 52.96 -17.92
C LYS A 653 -9.51 51.61 -18.57
N LYS A 654 -9.00 51.60 -19.80
CA LYS A 654 -8.66 50.40 -20.57
C LYS A 654 -7.23 50.48 -21.10
N ALA A 655 -6.28 50.56 -20.18
CA ALA A 655 -4.86 50.54 -20.49
C ALA A 655 -4.28 49.12 -20.47
N TYR A 656 -3.00 48.98 -20.78
CA TYR A 656 -2.23 47.75 -20.55
C TYR A 656 -0.95 48.10 -19.79
N LYS A 657 -0.46 47.15 -18.98
CA LYS A 657 0.82 47.25 -18.26
C LYS A 657 1.44 45.85 -18.18
N PHE A 658 2.76 45.79 -18.29
CA PHE A 658 3.52 44.55 -18.11
C PHE A 658 4.26 44.58 -16.79
N PHE A 659 4.36 43.41 -16.16
CA PHE A 659 5.00 43.21 -14.87
C PHE A 659 6.20 42.28 -14.98
N LYS A 660 7.12 42.39 -14.02
CA LYS A 660 8.30 41.51 -13.88
C LYS A 660 8.39 40.87 -12.50
N ASN A 661 9.17 39.79 -12.40
CA ASN A 661 9.59 39.17 -11.14
C ASN A 661 8.44 38.83 -10.16
N TYR A 662 7.24 38.50 -10.68
CA TYR A 662 6.06 38.18 -9.88
C TYR A 662 5.67 39.27 -8.87
N LYS A 663 5.92 40.54 -9.22
CA LYS A 663 5.64 41.72 -8.40
C LYS A 663 4.93 42.79 -9.23
N PRO A 664 4.19 43.71 -8.58
CA PRO A 664 3.55 44.83 -9.27
C PRO A 664 4.55 45.93 -9.66
N GLU A 665 5.65 45.54 -10.32
CA GLU A 665 6.70 46.42 -10.82
C GLU A 665 6.60 46.51 -12.34
N GLU A 666 6.64 47.74 -12.88
CA GLU A 666 6.61 47.95 -14.32
C GLU A 666 7.78 47.28 -15.04
N SER A 667 7.46 46.72 -16.20
CA SER A 667 8.42 46.07 -17.09
C SER A 667 8.19 46.51 -18.54
N SER A 668 9.15 46.15 -19.39
CA SER A 668 9.14 46.43 -20.82
C SER A 668 9.48 45.18 -21.62
N ILE A 669 9.02 45.14 -22.87
CA ILE A 669 9.36 44.07 -23.82
C ILE A 669 10.88 44.09 -24.13
N ALA A 670 11.51 45.27 -24.05
CA ALA A 670 12.91 45.46 -24.42
C ALA A 670 13.91 44.80 -23.46
N GLU A 671 13.59 44.75 -22.16
CA GLU A 671 14.49 44.24 -21.11
C GLU A 671 14.89 42.77 -21.32
N PHE A 672 14.02 41.97 -21.95
CA PHE A 672 14.19 40.51 -22.12
C PHE A 672 14.62 40.10 -23.52
N GLN A 673 14.87 41.06 -24.42
CA GLN A 673 15.32 40.75 -25.78
C GLN A 673 16.71 40.12 -25.76
N GLU A 674 16.84 38.96 -26.39
CA GLU A 674 18.15 38.34 -26.58
C GLU A 674 18.98 39.13 -27.60
N ASN A 675 20.29 38.89 -27.63
CA ASN A 675 21.22 39.69 -28.44
C ASN A 675 20.90 39.69 -29.94
N GLY A 676 20.20 38.68 -30.47
CA GLY A 676 19.75 38.63 -31.86
C GLY A 676 18.48 39.46 -32.17
N GLU A 677 17.75 39.91 -31.15
CA GLU A 677 16.50 40.69 -31.29
C GLU A 677 16.73 42.20 -31.08
N LYS A 678 17.80 42.55 -30.35
CA LYS A 678 18.15 43.94 -30.04
C LYS A 678 18.38 44.74 -31.32
N GLY A 679 17.60 45.81 -31.47
CA GLY A 679 17.69 46.74 -32.62
C GLY A 679 16.47 46.71 -33.54
N THR A 680 15.54 45.77 -33.36
CA THR A 680 14.23 45.76 -34.05
C THR A 680 13.08 45.62 -33.07
N SER A 681 11.86 45.93 -33.50
CA SER A 681 10.63 45.76 -32.71
C SER A 681 10.03 44.35 -32.80
N ALA A 682 10.80 43.37 -33.26
CA ALA A 682 10.37 41.98 -33.38
C ALA A 682 10.64 41.19 -32.07
N ILE A 683 9.75 40.26 -31.74
CA ILE A 683 9.90 39.32 -30.62
C ILE A 683 9.91 37.92 -31.21
N LEU A 684 10.94 37.13 -30.87
CA LEU A 684 11.00 35.70 -31.20
C LEU A 684 10.81 34.88 -29.91
N ASN A 685 10.08 33.77 -30.01
CA ASN A 685 9.75 32.85 -28.90
C ASN A 685 9.26 33.55 -27.61
N SER A 686 8.12 34.25 -27.67
CA SER A 686 7.44 34.98 -26.58
C SER A 686 8.09 34.82 -25.20
N LYS A 687 8.76 35.88 -24.72
CA LYS A 687 9.57 35.84 -23.49
C LYS A 687 8.69 35.55 -22.26
N ALA A 688 9.11 34.59 -21.44
CA ALA A 688 8.34 34.07 -20.30
C ALA A 688 8.18 35.08 -19.15
N ASP A 689 9.21 35.90 -18.91
CA ASP A 689 9.32 36.73 -17.71
C ASP A 689 8.48 38.02 -17.77
N ILE A 690 7.75 38.25 -18.86
CA ILE A 690 6.80 39.35 -19.03
C ILE A 690 5.42 38.88 -18.61
N LEU A 691 4.90 39.47 -17.54
CA LEU A 691 3.72 38.98 -16.85
C LEU A 691 2.54 39.95 -16.93
N TYR A 692 1.32 39.42 -17.05
CA TYR A 692 0.08 40.13 -16.74
C TYR A 692 -0.32 39.91 -15.28
N ALA A 693 -1.04 40.86 -14.68
CA ALA A 693 -1.72 40.66 -13.41
C ALA A 693 -3.19 40.28 -13.66
N ILE A 694 -3.62 39.17 -13.09
CA ILE A 694 -4.95 38.59 -13.34
C ILE A 694 -5.63 38.31 -12.01
N GLU A 695 -6.77 38.95 -11.78
CA GLU A 695 -7.66 38.66 -10.67
C GLU A 695 -8.45 37.38 -10.94
N ILE A 696 -8.46 36.49 -9.96
CA ILE A 696 -9.28 35.27 -9.96
C ILE A 696 -10.36 35.34 -8.86
N ALA A 697 -11.28 34.37 -8.88
CA ALA A 697 -12.27 34.25 -7.83
C ALA A 697 -11.61 33.99 -6.45
N LYS A 698 -11.99 34.78 -5.44
CA LYS A 698 -11.43 34.71 -4.08
C LYS A 698 -11.55 33.33 -3.42
N GLU A 699 -12.62 32.61 -3.74
CA GLU A 699 -12.91 31.26 -3.23
C GLU A 699 -11.96 30.17 -3.73
N MET A 700 -11.00 30.51 -4.61
CA MET A 700 -9.94 29.61 -5.05
C MET A 700 -8.68 29.67 -4.17
N LEU A 701 -8.65 30.56 -3.16
CA LEU A 701 -7.60 30.60 -2.14
C LEU A 701 -7.99 29.76 -0.92
N SER A 702 -7.07 29.59 0.02
CA SER A 702 -7.39 28.98 1.31
C SER A 702 -8.30 29.89 2.15
N ASP A 703 -9.21 29.33 2.95
CA ASP A 703 -10.10 30.06 3.86
C ASP A 703 -9.39 31.04 4.83
N LYS A 704 -8.10 30.80 5.11
CA LYS A 704 -7.26 31.62 6.00
C LYS A 704 -6.42 32.66 5.26
N SER A 705 -6.47 32.72 3.93
CA SER A 705 -5.64 33.66 3.16
C SER A 705 -6.21 35.07 3.28
N SER A 706 -5.33 36.01 3.63
CA SER A 706 -5.60 37.45 3.58
C SER A 706 -5.12 38.09 2.27
N ASP A 707 -4.70 37.28 1.30
CA ASP A 707 -4.07 37.76 0.07
C ASP A 707 -5.12 38.27 -0.93
N LYS A 708 -4.70 39.19 -1.79
CA LYS A 708 -5.47 39.52 -2.98
C LYS A 708 -5.26 38.40 -4.01
N PRO A 709 -6.33 37.87 -4.64
CA PRO A 709 -6.25 36.72 -5.54
C PRO A 709 -5.72 37.13 -6.92
N ILE A 710 -4.47 37.58 -6.97
CA ILE A 710 -3.79 38.00 -8.20
C ILE A 710 -2.77 36.92 -8.57
N ILE A 711 -2.93 36.34 -9.75
CA ILE A 711 -1.93 35.48 -10.38
C ILE A 711 -1.22 36.27 -11.47
N TYR A 712 0.09 36.06 -11.58
CA TYR A 712 0.91 36.63 -12.65
C TYR A 712 1.22 35.56 -13.69
N LEU A 713 0.78 35.77 -14.93
CA LEU A 713 0.95 34.79 -16.01
C LEU A 713 1.73 35.35 -17.21
N PRO A 714 2.51 34.49 -17.89
CA PRO A 714 3.30 34.88 -19.05
C PRO A 714 2.45 35.31 -20.24
N LEU A 715 2.99 36.22 -21.03
CA LEU A 715 2.33 36.83 -22.18
C LEU A 715 2.30 35.89 -23.41
N LYS A 716 1.10 35.53 -23.86
CA LYS A 716 0.87 35.11 -25.25
C LYS A 716 0.48 36.33 -26.08
N VAL A 717 1.45 36.94 -26.77
CA VAL A 717 1.24 38.19 -27.54
C VAL A 717 0.14 38.02 -28.59
N ASN A 718 0.13 36.87 -29.25
CA ASN A 718 -0.75 36.56 -30.36
C ASN A 718 -2.11 35.99 -29.91
N ILE A 719 -2.83 36.71 -29.05
CA ILE A 719 -4.24 36.44 -28.72
C ILE A 719 -5.15 37.32 -29.57
N ASN A 720 -5.06 38.64 -29.38
CA ASN A 720 -5.86 39.63 -30.11
C ASN A 720 -5.14 40.15 -31.37
N SER A 721 -4.12 39.45 -31.86
CA SER A 721 -3.28 39.90 -32.96
C SER A 721 -2.95 38.82 -33.98
N ALA A 722 -2.75 39.26 -35.21
CA ALA A 722 -1.94 38.58 -36.22
C ALA A 722 -0.47 39.08 -36.15
N ASN A 723 0.44 38.52 -36.95
CA ASN A 723 1.87 38.91 -36.98
C ASN A 723 2.14 40.41 -37.13
N ASN A 724 1.22 41.17 -37.73
CA ASN A 724 1.35 42.61 -37.96
C ASN A 724 0.75 43.48 -36.84
N GLN A 725 -0.25 42.96 -36.13
CA GLN A 725 -1.02 43.73 -35.16
C GLN A 725 -0.37 43.64 -33.77
N PHE A 726 -0.52 44.70 -32.98
CA PHE A 726 -0.16 44.68 -31.57
C PHE A 726 -1.32 45.25 -30.75
N ILE A 727 -2.17 44.35 -30.27
CA ILE A 727 -3.31 44.67 -29.40
C ILE A 727 -3.10 43.87 -28.11
N PRO A 728 -2.39 44.44 -27.11
CA PRO A 728 -2.16 43.74 -25.85
C PRO A 728 -3.47 43.52 -25.09
N LEU A 729 -3.52 42.52 -24.21
CA LEU A 729 -4.62 42.37 -23.26
C LEU A 729 -4.64 43.61 -22.36
N ARG A 730 -5.80 44.26 -22.31
CA ARG A 730 -6.06 45.43 -21.47
C ARG A 730 -6.72 44.99 -20.17
N ASN A 731 -6.73 45.88 -19.18
CA ASN A 731 -7.53 45.62 -18.00
C ASN A 731 -9.03 45.51 -18.34
N ASP A 732 -9.75 44.74 -17.53
CA ASP A 732 -11.18 44.39 -17.66
C ASP A 732 -11.51 43.35 -18.75
N ASP A 733 -10.53 42.85 -19.49
CA ASP A 733 -10.74 41.66 -20.31
C ASP A 733 -10.86 40.41 -19.43
N ILE A 734 -11.79 39.54 -19.81
CA ILE A 734 -12.00 38.23 -19.15
C ILE A 734 -11.39 37.17 -20.05
N ILE A 735 -10.55 36.33 -19.47
CA ILE A 735 -9.75 35.35 -20.20
C ILE A 735 -9.92 33.95 -19.63
N LEU A 736 -9.82 32.96 -20.52
CA LEU A 736 -9.71 31.55 -20.15
C LEU A 736 -8.25 31.22 -19.89
N ILE A 737 -8.00 30.64 -18.73
CA ILE A 737 -6.67 30.28 -18.27
C ILE A 737 -6.64 28.78 -18.02
N GLU A 738 -5.65 28.10 -18.56
CA GLU A 738 -5.38 26.70 -18.24
C GLU A 738 -4.17 26.61 -17.32
N MET A 739 -4.36 25.93 -16.19
CA MET A 739 -3.24 25.49 -15.37
C MET A 739 -2.74 24.18 -15.95
N GLN A 740 -1.56 24.19 -16.59
CA GLN A 740 -1.00 23.02 -17.27
C GLN A 740 -0.10 22.18 -16.38
N SER A 741 0.49 22.79 -15.34
CA SER A 741 1.28 22.07 -14.35
C SER A 741 1.25 22.78 -13.00
N PHE A 742 2.07 22.34 -12.05
CA PHE A 742 2.11 22.88 -10.69
C PHE A 742 2.46 24.37 -10.61
N THR A 743 3.25 24.89 -11.56
CA THR A 743 3.69 26.29 -11.62
C THR A 743 3.48 26.95 -12.98
N LYS A 744 2.95 26.22 -13.97
CA LYS A 744 2.66 26.76 -15.31
C LYS A 744 1.17 27.01 -15.50
N GLY A 745 0.84 28.25 -15.83
CA GLY A 745 -0.48 28.65 -16.32
C GLY A 745 -0.34 29.39 -17.65
N GLU A 746 -1.28 29.14 -18.57
CA GLU A 746 -1.31 29.77 -19.90
C GLU A 746 -2.66 30.41 -20.19
N ILE A 747 -2.65 31.46 -21.01
CA ILE A 747 -3.86 32.15 -21.49
C ILE A 747 -4.24 31.56 -22.85
N ILE A 748 -5.47 31.08 -22.97
CA ILE A 748 -5.95 30.40 -24.19
C ILE A 748 -6.88 31.30 -25.00
N GLU A 749 -7.96 31.78 -24.38
CA GLU A 749 -9.07 32.45 -25.08
C GLU A 749 -9.48 33.75 -24.41
N LEU A 750 -10.10 34.63 -25.19
CA LEU A 750 -10.72 35.87 -24.75
C LEU A 750 -12.25 35.68 -24.68
N ILE A 751 -12.85 35.94 -23.52
CA ILE A 751 -14.30 35.81 -23.25
C ILE A 751 -14.92 37.20 -23.01
N SER A 752 -14.33 38.26 -23.57
CA SER A 752 -14.83 39.63 -23.45
C SER A 752 -14.88 40.33 -24.80
N ASN A 753 -15.75 41.34 -24.90
CA ASN A 753 -15.82 42.27 -26.01
C ASN A 753 -16.15 43.66 -25.47
N SER A 754 -15.73 44.71 -26.18
CA SER A 754 -16.15 46.08 -25.87
C SER A 754 -16.96 46.76 -26.95
N ALA A 755 -16.92 46.25 -28.19
CA ALA A 755 -17.61 46.84 -29.32
C ALA A 755 -18.64 45.85 -29.88
N ILE A 756 -19.90 46.00 -29.47
CA ILE A 756 -21.02 45.20 -29.97
C ILE A 756 -22.13 46.09 -30.52
N SER A 757 -23.06 45.48 -31.27
CA SER A 757 -24.36 46.07 -31.55
C SER A 757 -25.35 45.74 -30.44
N THR A 758 -26.15 46.70 -30.02
CA THR A 758 -27.27 46.50 -29.09
C THR A 758 -28.62 46.54 -29.80
N LYS A 759 -28.64 46.76 -31.12
CA LYS A 759 -29.85 46.77 -31.94
C LYS A 759 -30.11 45.42 -32.56
N LYS A 760 -31.37 45.17 -32.91
CA LYS A 760 -31.73 44.03 -33.77
C LYS A 760 -30.96 44.18 -35.08
N ALA A 761 -30.18 43.17 -35.45
CA ALA A 761 -29.23 43.18 -36.58
C ALA A 761 -29.85 43.50 -37.97
N GLN A 762 -31.15 43.78 -38.04
CA GLN A 762 -31.83 44.33 -39.20
C GLN A 762 -31.69 45.87 -39.31
N GLN A 763 -31.55 46.58 -38.19
CA GLN A 763 -31.48 48.05 -38.17
C GLN A 763 -30.06 48.58 -38.36
N GLN A 764 -29.08 47.87 -37.79
CA GLN A 764 -27.67 48.25 -37.81
C GLN A 764 -26.81 47.00 -37.90
N LEU A 765 -25.95 46.99 -38.91
CA LEU A 765 -24.86 46.04 -39.08
C LEU A 765 -23.56 46.78 -38.76
N LEU A 766 -23.03 46.54 -37.56
CA LEU A 766 -21.82 47.19 -37.05
C LEU A 766 -20.62 46.26 -37.23
N GLN A 767 -19.61 46.73 -37.96
CA GLN A 767 -18.28 46.13 -38.01
C GLN A 767 -17.28 47.21 -37.62
N ARG A 768 -16.64 47.08 -36.45
CA ARG A 768 -15.85 48.18 -35.89
C ARG A 768 -14.72 47.76 -34.98
N GLN A 769 -13.76 48.67 -34.82
CA GLN A 769 -12.70 48.62 -33.81
C GLN A 769 -12.75 49.84 -32.91
N LEU A 770 -12.38 49.65 -31.64
CA LEU A 770 -12.17 50.73 -30.66
C LEU A 770 -10.67 50.81 -30.34
N LEU A 771 -10.14 52.03 -30.20
CA LEU A 771 -8.70 52.24 -29.96
C LEU A 771 -8.44 53.09 -28.71
N GLY A 772 -7.34 52.80 -28.02
CA GLY A 772 -6.82 53.59 -26.89
C GLY A 772 -7.51 53.36 -25.55
N SER A 773 -7.02 54.05 -24.52
CA SER A 773 -7.36 53.83 -23.11
C SER A 773 -8.78 54.24 -22.69
N LYS A 774 -9.41 55.13 -23.46
CA LYS A 774 -10.80 55.61 -23.26
C LYS A 774 -11.78 55.02 -24.28
N GLU A 775 -11.29 54.26 -25.26
CA GLU A 775 -12.05 53.81 -26.43
C GLU A 775 -12.71 54.97 -27.19
N ASN A 776 -12.01 56.10 -27.29
CA ASN A 776 -12.51 57.33 -27.88
C ASN A 776 -12.39 57.38 -29.41
N CYS A 777 -11.75 56.38 -30.02
CA CYS A 777 -11.60 56.27 -31.46
C CYS A 777 -12.41 55.08 -31.98
N GLU A 778 -13.11 55.27 -33.10
CA GLU A 778 -13.87 54.21 -33.76
C GLU A 778 -13.50 54.14 -35.24
N MET A 779 -13.07 52.96 -35.69
CA MET A 779 -12.98 52.61 -37.09
C MET A 779 -14.16 51.70 -37.41
N ALA A 780 -15.24 52.25 -37.96
CA ALA A 780 -16.47 51.50 -38.18
C ALA A 780 -16.89 51.53 -39.64
N TYR A 781 -17.48 50.43 -40.07
CA TYR A 781 -18.36 50.35 -41.20
C TYR A 781 -19.76 50.03 -40.67
N THR A 782 -20.65 51.01 -40.74
CA THR A 782 -22.01 50.93 -40.21
C THR A 782 -23.00 50.96 -41.37
N GLN A 783 -23.64 49.81 -41.62
CA GLN A 783 -24.72 49.72 -42.60
C GLN A 783 -26.07 49.79 -41.89
N THR A 784 -26.90 50.72 -42.35
CA THR A 784 -28.29 50.90 -41.93
C THR A 784 -29.20 50.74 -43.15
N SER A 785 -30.52 50.74 -42.93
CA SER A 785 -31.47 50.78 -44.04
C SER A 785 -31.39 52.06 -44.89
N ASP A 786 -30.79 53.13 -44.37
CA ASP A 786 -30.68 54.42 -45.08
C ASP A 786 -29.37 54.58 -45.85
N SER A 787 -28.25 54.09 -45.31
CA SER A 787 -26.93 54.21 -45.95
C SER A 787 -25.91 53.19 -45.44
N GLU A 788 -24.85 53.01 -46.21
CA GLU A 788 -23.57 52.45 -45.78
C GLU A 788 -22.62 53.60 -45.46
N THR A 789 -22.07 53.60 -44.24
CA THR A 789 -21.18 54.65 -43.76
C THR A 789 -19.89 54.04 -43.22
N PHE A 790 -18.76 54.38 -43.84
CA PHE A 790 -17.45 54.20 -43.25
C PHE A 790 -17.10 55.40 -42.37
N SER A 791 -16.55 55.19 -41.18
CA SER A 791 -16.21 56.24 -40.25
C SER A 791 -14.89 56.01 -39.52
N LEU A 792 -14.05 57.05 -39.45
CA LEU A 792 -12.95 57.19 -38.51
C LEU A 792 -13.25 58.38 -37.61
N THR A 793 -13.71 58.14 -36.39
CA THR A 793 -14.09 59.21 -35.44
C THR A 793 -13.16 59.24 -34.24
N GLN A 794 -12.98 60.42 -33.66
CA GLN A 794 -12.34 60.62 -32.36
C GLN A 794 -13.22 61.54 -31.50
N VAL A 795 -13.58 61.09 -30.30
CA VAL A 795 -14.43 61.83 -29.36
C VAL A 795 -13.64 62.20 -28.12
N ASN A 796 -13.10 63.41 -28.11
CA ASN A 796 -12.39 63.97 -26.97
C ASN A 796 -13.30 64.96 -26.24
N GLU A 797 -12.88 65.44 -25.06
CA GLU A 797 -13.77 66.20 -24.16
C GLU A 797 -14.35 67.46 -24.81
N ASP A 798 -13.51 68.19 -25.57
CA ASP A 798 -13.87 69.42 -26.29
C ASP A 798 -13.73 69.33 -27.81
N CYS A 799 -13.17 68.24 -28.35
CA CYS A 799 -12.84 68.07 -29.77
C CYS A 799 -13.45 66.78 -30.33
N GLU A 800 -14.19 66.89 -31.43
CA GLU A 800 -14.78 65.76 -32.16
C GLU A 800 -14.28 65.74 -33.60
N ASN A 801 -13.31 64.87 -33.88
CA ASN A 801 -12.79 64.66 -35.23
C ASN A 801 -13.63 63.57 -35.92
N SER A 802 -13.89 63.73 -37.21
CA SER A 802 -14.47 62.64 -38.00
C SER A 802 -14.04 62.67 -39.46
N PHE A 803 -13.83 61.48 -40.00
CA PHE A 803 -13.74 61.19 -41.42
C PHE A 803 -14.86 60.22 -41.77
N LEU A 804 -15.72 60.57 -42.73
CA LEU A 804 -16.90 59.78 -43.09
C LEU A 804 -16.96 59.56 -44.60
N ILE A 805 -17.29 58.35 -45.03
CA ILE A 805 -17.60 58.06 -46.44
C ILE A 805 -18.99 57.48 -46.49
N ASN A 806 -19.89 58.12 -47.24
CA ASN A 806 -21.26 57.66 -47.46
C ASN A 806 -21.51 57.44 -48.94
N ASP A 807 -22.32 56.44 -49.29
CA ASP A 807 -22.72 56.22 -50.70
C ASP A 807 -23.48 57.41 -51.28
N LYS A 808 -24.42 57.97 -50.50
CA LYS A 808 -25.28 59.07 -50.96
C LYS A 808 -24.58 60.43 -51.01
N LYS A 809 -23.54 60.63 -50.18
CA LYS A 809 -22.97 61.97 -49.93
C LYS A 809 -21.47 62.09 -50.23
N GLY A 810 -20.75 60.99 -50.46
CA GLY A 810 -19.31 60.98 -50.69
C GLY A 810 -18.46 61.12 -49.42
N ILE A 811 -17.22 61.62 -49.60
CA ILE A 811 -16.17 61.73 -48.58
C ILE A 811 -16.30 63.04 -47.79
N PHE A 812 -16.28 62.96 -46.46
CA PHE A 812 -16.28 64.10 -45.53
C PHE A 812 -15.07 64.08 -44.59
N LEU A 813 -14.53 65.26 -44.33
CA LEU A 813 -13.59 65.56 -43.25
C LEU A 813 -14.24 66.62 -42.36
N ARG A 814 -14.35 66.38 -41.06
CA ARG A 814 -14.98 67.32 -40.13
C ARG A 814 -14.19 67.42 -38.83
N TYR A 815 -14.06 68.66 -38.38
CA TYR A 815 -13.69 69.01 -37.01
C TYR A 815 -14.90 69.68 -36.37
N LYS A 816 -15.23 69.31 -35.14
CA LYS A 816 -16.24 69.96 -34.32
C LYS A 816 -15.67 70.22 -32.93
N SER A 817 -16.07 71.32 -32.30
CA SER A 817 -15.76 71.60 -30.90
C SER A 817 -17.04 71.65 -30.08
N LYS A 818 -17.01 71.21 -28.83
CA LYS A 818 -18.18 71.30 -27.95
C LYS A 818 -18.52 72.77 -27.71
N GLY A 819 -19.64 73.26 -28.25
CA GLY A 819 -20.10 74.64 -28.10
C GLY A 819 -20.18 75.49 -29.38
N ASN A 820 -19.85 74.94 -30.56
CA ASN A 820 -20.12 75.54 -31.87
C ASN A 820 -20.65 74.51 -32.88
#